data_AF-A0A452DSH4-F1
#
_entry.id   AF-A0A452DSH4-F1
#
_cell.length_a   1.000
_cell.length_b   1.000
_cell.length_c   1.000
_cell.angle_alpha   90.00
_cell.angle_beta   90.00
_cell.angle_gamma   90.00
#
_symmetry.space_group_name_H-M   'P 1'
#
loop_
_entity.id
_entity.type
_entity.pdbx_description
1 polymer ?
#
loop_
_entity_poly.entity_id
_entity_poly.type
_entity_poly.pdbx_seq_one_letter_code
_entity_poly.pdbx_strand_id
1 'polypeptide(L)'
;MEKVGDPSSKLISSPSFPAPVSSLCFNLDMEQPTTFRVDSPGFGHSVVQYAQWLVVGAPQEVKAANQTGGLYWCDYSMGRCEAIPLQVPPEAVNMSLGLSLAATTDPFQLLACGPTVHHACRENMHLTGICFLLASPFQQVKRIPAALQECPRQDQDIAFLIDGSGSISSRDFNKMLSFVKAVMSQFQRPSSQFSLVQFSDRFQEHFTFKDFATSSDPLNLLNSVWQLRGWTFTASAIRFVTQGPLGGTENSLQELIDIASTPSKEHVFQVENFDALRDIQKQLKEKIFAIEGTQTISSSSFELEMSQEGFSGVGAPFSPLIFSWSGGAFLYPPNKNPTFINMSQEHVDMRDSYLGYSTELALWKGVQSLILGAPRHQHTGKVVLFTQVSGQWRLKAEVTGTQTGSYFGASLCSVDVNGDSSSDLVLIGAPHFYEQTHGGQVSVCPFPQGVSSDETWCDAVLRGEPGHPWGRFGAALTVLGDVNGDRLADVAIGAPGEQENRGAVYLFHGTSELGISPSHSQLSPSLQYFGQSLSGGQDLTQDGLADLAVGAQGHALLLRTRPVLRMWANIHITPTEIARSVYECEPLATFPHDLGKATVCLHVSQSPKNQLVNLQSIVTFDLTLDPGRLSPRAIFQETRTRNLTRVQELGLKQHCEAVRVHFLLPPDCVEDSVTPIILRLNFSLVGKPISSLRNLQPMLAVDAQRYFTTSLPFEKNCGADHVCQDDLSISFGVSDLKTLMVGSNLELNLKVRVWNDGEDSYGTAVTFFYPPGLSYRRVTGGQVLSPLGKERLMAGGQQRLLCWVQCSGRSSSITFTVTFHVSPTATLGDKLLLVANVSSENNSPKTSKTTFQLELPVKYAVYTVISSHEQSTKYLNFSASQEEGSREAQHRYQVNNLGQRELPVSIDISVPMELNQVAVWKDIEVLNPQVLRSQVCNSKSRKVLVVSVAEITFNRLVYSQLPGQETFLRAQTELVLEKYEVYNPIPLVVGSSVGGLLLLALITALLYKVGFFKRQYREMMEGANKQTVPENETGDPQVAQ
;
A
#
# COMPACT_ATOMS: atom_id res chain seq x y z
N MET A 1 12.36 44.57 -35.38
CA MET A 1 11.19 45.47 -35.33
C MET A 1 10.24 44.81 -34.34
N GLU A 2 9.86 45.34 -33.18
CA GLU A 2 9.89 46.70 -32.62
C GLU A 2 10.35 46.64 -31.16
N LYS A 3 11.07 47.70 -30.76
CA LYS A 3 11.52 47.98 -29.39
C LYS A 3 10.47 48.86 -28.69
N VAL A 4 10.04 48.46 -27.50
CA VAL A 4 9.52 49.32 -26.43
C VAL A 4 9.82 48.55 -25.14
N GLY A 5 10.45 49.02 -24.06
CA GLY A 5 10.86 50.34 -23.61
C GLY A 5 11.00 50.17 -22.09
N ASP A 6 12.24 50.11 -21.61
CA ASP A 6 12.61 49.98 -20.18
C ASP A 6 12.38 51.31 -19.44
N PRO A 7 11.96 51.28 -18.17
CA PRO A 7 12.45 52.27 -17.21
C PRO A 7 12.97 51.64 -15.91
N SER A 8 14.30 51.60 -15.80
CA SER A 8 15.09 52.11 -14.66
C SER A 8 14.55 51.88 -13.23
N SER A 9 15.04 50.81 -12.62
CA SER A 9 15.73 50.78 -11.31
C SER A 9 15.30 51.76 -10.21
N LYS A 10 14.50 51.26 -9.27
CA LYS A 10 14.63 51.60 -7.84
C LYS A 10 15.08 50.34 -7.10
N LEU A 11 16.37 50.30 -6.73
CA LEU A 11 16.89 49.35 -5.75
C LEU A 11 16.19 49.59 -4.41
N ILE A 12 15.26 48.71 -4.07
CA ILE A 12 14.89 48.45 -2.68
C ILE A 12 15.67 47.21 -2.30
N SER A 13 16.69 47.38 -1.47
CA SER A 13 17.40 46.30 -0.81
C SER A 13 16.39 45.45 -0.05
N SER A 14 16.06 44.29 -0.61
CA SER A 14 15.40 43.21 0.14
C SER A 14 16.25 42.93 1.38
N PRO A 15 15.65 42.80 2.59
CA PRO A 15 16.38 42.24 3.71
C PRO A 15 16.86 40.86 3.25
N SER A 16 18.18 40.66 3.31
CA SER A 16 18.79 39.34 3.20
C SER A 16 18.10 38.46 4.24
N PHE A 17 17.15 37.64 3.78
CA PHE A 17 16.67 36.53 4.56
C PHE A 17 17.89 35.70 4.95
N PRO A 18 18.05 35.32 6.23
CA PRO A 18 19.06 34.34 6.57
C PRO A 18 18.82 33.14 5.67
N ALA A 19 19.87 32.69 4.97
CA ALA A 19 19.83 31.48 4.19
C ALA A 19 19.15 30.39 5.03
N PRO A 20 18.17 29.63 4.48
CA PRO A 20 17.67 28.47 5.19
C PRO A 20 18.89 27.63 5.53
N VAL A 21 19.05 27.34 6.82
CA VAL A 21 20.03 26.38 7.30
C VAL A 21 19.70 25.10 6.53
N SER A 22 20.53 24.77 5.54
CA SER A 22 20.53 23.48 4.88
C SER A 22 20.55 22.44 6.00
N SER A 23 19.42 21.78 6.23
CA SER A 23 19.31 20.77 7.27
C SER A 23 20.10 19.56 6.78
N LEU A 24 21.39 19.58 7.12
CA LEU A 24 22.35 18.49 6.94
C LEU A 24 21.64 17.17 7.26
N CYS A 25 21.59 16.29 6.26
CA CYS A 25 21.13 14.91 6.41
C CYS A 25 21.71 14.31 7.68
N PHE A 26 20.85 13.99 8.65
CA PHE A 26 21.25 14.11 10.06
C PHE A 26 22.48 13.27 10.38
N ASN A 27 22.54 12.00 9.98
CA ASN A 27 23.71 11.13 10.20
C ASN A 27 24.29 10.48 8.95
N LEU A 28 23.90 10.86 7.73
CA LEU A 28 24.61 10.39 6.53
C LEU A 28 25.91 11.19 6.35
N ASP A 29 27.04 10.48 6.18
CA ASP A 29 28.35 11.11 5.99
C ASP A 29 28.49 11.67 4.57
N MET A 30 28.46 13.00 4.49
CA MET A 30 28.60 13.76 3.26
C MET A 30 29.98 14.35 3.03
N GLU A 31 30.87 14.27 4.02
CA GLU A 31 32.21 14.82 3.88
C GLU A 31 33.08 13.90 3.02
N GLN A 32 32.89 12.58 3.13
CA GLN A 32 33.68 11.58 2.41
C GLN A 32 32.80 10.48 1.78
N PRO A 33 31.87 10.83 0.85
CA PRO A 33 31.10 9.82 0.13
C PRO A 33 32.01 8.99 -0.76
N THR A 34 31.72 7.69 -0.91
CA THR A 34 32.41 6.86 -1.90
C THR A 34 31.69 7.00 -3.24
N THR A 35 32.35 7.61 -4.22
CA THR A 35 31.78 7.81 -5.56
C THR A 35 32.39 6.84 -6.55
N PHE A 36 31.53 6.06 -7.19
CA PHE A 36 31.87 5.19 -8.29
C PHE A 36 31.49 5.85 -9.62
N ARG A 37 32.40 5.81 -10.58
CA ARG A 37 32.20 6.35 -11.92
C ARG A 37 32.66 5.34 -12.96
N VAL A 38 31.81 5.11 -13.96
CA VAL A 38 32.12 4.31 -15.15
C VAL A 38 31.57 5.07 -16.35
N ASP A 39 32.37 5.22 -17.41
CA ASP A 39 31.98 5.95 -18.62
C ASP A 39 31.11 5.07 -19.55
N SER A 40 30.16 4.33 -18.99
CA SER A 40 29.17 3.54 -19.71
C SER A 40 27.83 4.27 -19.75
N PRO A 41 27.20 4.44 -20.93
CA PRO A 41 25.90 5.10 -21.04
C PRO A 41 24.84 4.47 -20.12
N GLY A 42 24.16 5.32 -19.35
CA GLY A 42 23.16 4.89 -18.38
C GLY A 42 23.71 4.30 -17.08
N PHE A 43 25.02 4.31 -16.84
CA PHE A 43 25.57 3.88 -15.55
C PHE A 43 24.97 4.70 -14.39
N GLY A 44 24.54 4.00 -13.33
CA GLY A 44 23.85 4.61 -12.18
C GLY A 44 22.34 4.72 -12.36
N HIS A 45 21.77 4.16 -13.44
CA HIS A 45 20.32 4.13 -13.64
C HIS A 45 19.60 3.33 -12.56
N SER A 46 20.09 2.11 -12.29
CA SER A 46 19.62 1.24 -11.21
C SER A 46 20.79 0.88 -10.30
N VAL A 47 20.52 0.82 -9.00
CA VAL A 47 21.50 0.43 -7.97
C VAL A 47 20.85 -0.53 -6.99
N VAL A 48 21.59 -1.56 -6.56
CA VAL A 48 21.13 -2.47 -5.51
C VAL A 48 22.29 -2.95 -4.65
N GLN A 49 22.10 -2.95 -3.33
CA GLN A 49 23.03 -3.54 -2.37
C GLN A 49 22.92 -5.07 -2.40
N TYR A 50 24.04 -5.75 -2.63
CA TYR A 50 24.09 -7.21 -2.76
C TYR A 50 25.29 -7.77 -1.98
N ALA A 51 25.01 -8.43 -0.85
CA ALA A 51 26.02 -8.92 0.08
C ALA A 51 26.98 -7.79 0.50
N GLN A 52 28.24 -7.83 0.09
CA GLN A 52 29.25 -6.79 0.41
C GLN A 52 29.54 -5.85 -0.76
N TRP A 53 28.78 -5.95 -1.85
CA TRP A 53 29.02 -5.20 -3.08
C TRP A 53 27.82 -4.33 -3.44
N LEU A 54 28.09 -3.24 -4.13
CA LEU A 54 27.08 -2.44 -4.79
C LEU A 54 26.97 -2.87 -6.25
N VAL A 55 25.81 -3.33 -6.69
CA VAL A 55 25.57 -3.66 -8.10
C VAL A 55 24.91 -2.47 -8.79
N VAL A 56 25.43 -2.10 -9.96
CA VAL A 56 25.00 -0.92 -10.72
C VAL A 56 24.67 -1.33 -12.16
N GLY A 57 23.50 -0.92 -12.64
CA GLY A 57 23.06 -1.11 -14.02
C GLY A 57 23.47 0.03 -14.94
N ALA A 58 23.82 -0.31 -16.19
CA ALA A 58 24.09 0.62 -17.29
C ALA A 58 23.30 0.21 -18.54
N PRO A 59 21.96 0.39 -18.56
CA PRO A 59 21.06 -0.19 -19.56
C PRO A 59 21.31 0.31 -21.00
N GLN A 60 21.98 1.44 -21.18
CA GLN A 60 22.25 2.02 -22.50
C GLN A 60 23.64 1.67 -23.05
N GLU A 61 24.45 0.93 -22.30
CA GLU A 61 25.80 0.52 -22.75
C GLU A 61 25.70 -0.44 -23.94
N VAL A 62 26.44 -0.19 -25.01
CA VAL A 62 26.50 -1.09 -26.17
C VAL A 62 27.68 -2.05 -25.99
N LYS A 63 27.41 -3.33 -25.68
CA LYS A 63 28.45 -4.37 -25.48
C LYS A 63 28.90 -4.99 -26.81
N ALA A 64 27.97 -5.20 -27.73
CA ALA A 64 28.20 -5.76 -29.05
C ALA A 64 27.10 -5.30 -30.01
N ALA A 65 27.22 -5.63 -31.30
CA ALA A 65 26.13 -5.42 -32.25
C ALA A 65 24.87 -6.15 -31.76
N ASN A 66 23.75 -5.44 -31.68
CA ASN A 66 22.46 -5.92 -31.16
C ASN A 66 22.45 -6.29 -29.67
N GLN A 67 23.45 -5.89 -28.88
CA GLN A 67 23.47 -6.13 -27.43
C GLN A 67 23.64 -4.83 -26.65
N THR A 68 22.62 -4.47 -25.87
CA THR A 68 22.60 -3.29 -24.99
C THR A 68 22.41 -3.70 -23.53
N GLY A 69 23.03 -2.91 -22.65
CA GLY A 69 23.01 -3.07 -21.21
C GLY A 69 24.25 -3.73 -20.64
N GLY A 70 24.70 -3.19 -19.51
CA GLY A 70 25.82 -3.71 -18.73
C GLY A 70 25.50 -3.74 -17.25
N LEU A 71 26.16 -4.67 -16.55
CA LEU A 71 26.11 -4.77 -15.09
C LEU A 71 27.51 -4.63 -14.53
N TYR A 72 27.60 -3.92 -13.41
CA TYR A 72 28.84 -3.69 -12.70
C TYR A 72 28.65 -4.04 -11.23
N TRP A 73 29.68 -4.62 -10.62
CA TRP A 73 29.78 -4.73 -9.17
C TRP A 73 30.88 -3.77 -8.71
N CYS A 74 30.59 -3.04 -7.64
CA CYS A 74 31.43 -1.98 -7.12
C CYS A 74 31.83 -2.34 -5.69
N ASP A 75 33.14 -2.30 -5.44
CA ASP A 75 33.73 -2.68 -4.16
C ASP A 75 34.14 -1.44 -3.36
N TYR A 76 33.63 -1.32 -2.14
CA TYR A 76 33.93 -0.19 -1.25
C TYR A 76 35.42 -0.11 -0.88
N SER A 77 36.06 -1.26 -0.65
CA SER A 77 37.47 -1.33 -0.25
C SER A 77 38.39 -0.87 -1.39
N MET A 78 38.07 -1.25 -2.64
CA MET A 78 38.83 -0.87 -3.83
C MET A 78 38.46 0.50 -4.39
N GLY A 79 37.23 0.99 -4.12
CA GLY A 79 36.70 2.23 -4.71
C GLY A 79 36.55 2.15 -6.23
N ARG A 80 36.32 0.96 -6.77
CA ARG A 80 36.23 0.69 -8.21
C ARG A 80 35.08 -0.25 -8.53
N CYS A 81 34.63 -0.19 -9.78
CA CYS A 81 33.64 -1.12 -10.31
C CYS A 81 34.25 -1.98 -11.41
N GLU A 82 33.85 -3.24 -11.44
CA GLU A 82 34.20 -4.20 -12.48
C GLU A 82 32.93 -4.73 -13.13
N ALA A 83 33.01 -5.07 -14.42
CA ALA A 83 31.88 -5.60 -15.16
C ALA A 83 31.56 -7.04 -14.71
N ILE A 84 30.28 -7.36 -14.54
CA ILE A 84 29.82 -8.72 -14.25
C ILE A 84 29.71 -9.48 -15.59
N PRO A 85 30.48 -10.56 -15.80
CA PRO A 85 30.39 -11.34 -17.02
C PRO A 85 29.10 -12.18 -17.04
N LEU A 86 28.30 -12.04 -18.08
CA LEU A 86 27.06 -12.79 -18.29
C LEU A 86 27.02 -13.44 -19.67
N GLN A 87 26.47 -14.65 -19.75
CA GLN A 87 26.23 -15.32 -21.03
C GLN A 87 24.87 -14.87 -21.58
N VAL A 88 24.89 -13.76 -22.32
CA VAL A 88 23.69 -13.23 -22.97
C VAL A 88 23.41 -14.05 -24.25
N PRO A 89 22.20 -14.62 -24.38
CA PRO A 89 21.83 -15.40 -25.56
C PRO A 89 21.72 -14.49 -26.81
N PRO A 90 22.06 -14.98 -28.01
CA PRO A 90 22.02 -14.17 -29.23
C PRO A 90 20.62 -13.67 -29.60
N GLU A 91 19.57 -14.33 -29.13
CA GLU A 91 18.18 -13.94 -29.32
C GLU A 91 17.78 -12.70 -28.49
N ALA A 92 18.58 -12.31 -27.48
CA ALA A 92 18.32 -11.17 -26.60
C ALA A 92 18.75 -9.83 -27.21
N VAL A 93 18.13 -9.45 -28.32
CA VAL A 93 18.49 -8.23 -29.07
C VAL A 93 18.09 -6.98 -28.29
N ASN A 94 19.05 -6.09 -28.05
CA ASN A 94 18.86 -4.77 -27.41
C ASN A 94 18.10 -4.79 -26.07
N MET A 95 18.36 -5.79 -25.24
CA MET A 95 17.58 -6.05 -24.03
C MET A 95 17.59 -4.92 -22.98
N SER A 96 18.55 -3.98 -23.04
CA SER A 96 18.80 -2.94 -22.03
C SER A 96 19.02 -3.53 -20.63
N LEU A 97 19.90 -4.54 -20.56
CA LEU A 97 20.24 -5.24 -19.33
C LEU A 97 20.67 -4.27 -18.20
N GLY A 98 20.10 -4.46 -17.02
CA GLY A 98 20.35 -3.60 -15.87
C GLY A 98 19.39 -2.41 -15.79
N LEU A 99 18.29 -2.42 -16.55
CA LEU A 99 17.22 -1.44 -16.37
C LEU A 99 16.56 -1.62 -14.99
N SER A 100 16.34 -2.87 -14.58
CA SER A 100 15.82 -3.22 -13.26
C SER A 100 16.74 -4.22 -12.55
N LEU A 101 16.88 -4.03 -11.24
CA LEU A 101 17.70 -4.84 -10.35
C LEU A 101 16.91 -5.10 -9.07
N ALA A 102 17.02 -6.32 -8.53
CA ALA A 102 16.49 -6.68 -7.23
C ALA A 102 17.44 -7.66 -6.53
N ALA A 103 17.50 -7.61 -5.21
CA ALA A 103 18.35 -8.51 -4.42
C ALA A 103 17.61 -9.05 -3.19
N THR A 104 17.99 -10.25 -2.76
CA THR A 104 17.63 -10.83 -1.46
C THR A 104 18.85 -11.03 -0.60
N THR A 105 18.63 -11.08 0.72
CA THR A 105 19.65 -11.37 1.72
C THR A 105 19.59 -12.81 2.25
N ASP A 106 18.44 -13.49 2.18
CA ASP A 106 18.28 -14.88 2.64
C ASP A 106 17.48 -15.76 1.66
N PRO A 107 18.15 -16.60 0.84
CA PRO A 107 19.58 -16.59 0.55
C PRO A 107 19.99 -15.37 -0.30
N PHE A 108 21.28 -15.03 -0.35
CA PHE A 108 21.79 -13.95 -1.21
C PHE A 108 21.61 -14.27 -2.71
N GLN A 109 20.62 -13.66 -3.34
CA GLN A 109 20.36 -13.76 -4.77
C GLN A 109 20.22 -12.37 -5.41
N LEU A 110 20.68 -12.24 -6.64
CA LEU A 110 20.57 -11.03 -7.45
C LEU A 110 19.75 -11.36 -8.69
N LEU A 111 18.71 -10.57 -8.94
CA LEU A 111 17.91 -10.62 -10.17
C LEU A 111 18.24 -9.38 -10.99
N ALA A 112 18.72 -9.58 -12.21
CA ALA A 112 19.01 -8.50 -13.15
C ALA A 112 18.29 -8.73 -14.47
N CYS A 113 17.50 -7.75 -14.93
CA CYS A 113 16.64 -7.90 -16.10
C CYS A 113 16.94 -6.87 -17.20
N GLY A 114 16.64 -7.29 -18.42
CA GLY A 114 16.57 -6.46 -19.62
C GLY A 114 15.19 -6.62 -20.27
N PRO A 115 14.24 -5.70 -20.03
CA PRO A 115 12.83 -5.84 -20.42
C PRO A 115 12.50 -5.27 -21.82
N THR A 116 13.52 -5.07 -22.65
CA THR A 116 13.37 -4.46 -23.99
C THR A 116 13.92 -5.36 -25.10
N VAL A 117 13.82 -6.67 -24.93
CA VAL A 117 14.27 -7.64 -25.93
C VAL A 117 13.41 -7.51 -27.17
N HIS A 118 14.04 -7.16 -28.29
CA HIS A 118 13.42 -7.09 -29.60
C HIS A 118 13.37 -8.49 -30.22
N HIS A 119 12.17 -9.04 -30.38
CA HIS A 119 11.98 -10.36 -30.98
C HIS A 119 11.18 -10.22 -32.28
N ALA A 120 11.88 -10.33 -33.42
CA ALA A 120 11.26 -10.22 -34.73
C ALA A 120 10.49 -11.50 -35.06
N CYS A 121 9.16 -11.39 -35.13
CA CYS A 121 8.25 -12.42 -35.59
C CYS A 121 7.67 -12.01 -36.95
N ARG A 122 8.45 -12.24 -38.02
CA ARG A 122 8.19 -11.78 -39.40
C ARG A 122 8.24 -10.24 -39.51
N GLU A 123 7.17 -9.61 -40.02
CA GLU A 123 7.04 -8.15 -40.08
C GLU A 123 6.71 -7.53 -38.71
N ASN A 124 6.22 -8.34 -37.76
CA ASN A 124 5.93 -7.87 -36.41
C ASN A 124 7.20 -7.89 -35.54
N MET A 125 7.37 -6.84 -34.73
CA MET A 125 8.40 -6.77 -33.70
C MET A 125 7.75 -6.92 -32.33
N HIS A 126 8.04 -8.02 -31.64
CA HIS A 126 7.60 -8.26 -30.27
C HIS A 126 8.59 -7.60 -29.30
N LEU A 127 8.11 -7.21 -28.12
CA LEU A 127 8.89 -6.62 -27.05
C LEU A 127 8.69 -7.41 -25.75
N THR A 128 9.69 -8.23 -25.42
CA THR A 128 9.70 -9.15 -24.28
C THR A 128 10.88 -8.82 -23.35
N GLY A 129 11.08 -9.60 -22.30
CA GLY A 129 12.20 -9.42 -21.40
C GLY A 129 12.88 -10.71 -20.95
N ILE A 130 14.15 -10.57 -20.57
CA ILE A 130 14.95 -11.66 -20.03
C ILE A 130 15.63 -11.17 -18.75
N CYS A 131 15.54 -11.99 -17.71
CA CYS A 131 16.19 -11.83 -16.43
C CYS A 131 17.22 -12.94 -16.18
N PHE A 132 18.25 -12.57 -15.43
CA PHE A 132 19.27 -13.48 -14.92
C PHE A 132 19.18 -13.52 -13.40
N LEU A 133 19.06 -14.72 -12.85
CA LEU A 133 19.18 -14.97 -11.42
C LEU A 133 20.62 -15.40 -11.13
N LEU A 134 21.34 -14.60 -10.37
CA LEU A 134 22.71 -14.83 -9.96
C LEU A 134 22.77 -15.19 -8.47
N ALA A 135 23.63 -16.15 -8.14
CA ALA A 135 24.01 -16.48 -6.77
C ALA A 135 25.44 -16.01 -6.48
N SER A 136 25.78 -15.92 -5.20
CA SER A 136 27.05 -15.33 -4.76
C SER A 136 28.27 -16.09 -5.30
N PRO A 137 29.33 -15.40 -5.78
CA PRO A 137 29.41 -13.94 -5.89
C PRO A 137 28.61 -13.40 -7.08
N PHE A 138 28.65 -14.03 -8.26
CA PHE A 138 27.84 -13.63 -9.43
C PHE A 138 27.66 -14.82 -10.40
N GLN A 139 27.47 -16.02 -9.89
CA GLN A 139 27.27 -17.21 -10.72
C GLN A 139 25.84 -17.22 -11.27
N GLN A 140 25.71 -17.23 -12.60
CA GLN A 140 24.42 -17.38 -13.26
C GLN A 140 23.80 -18.74 -12.92
N VAL A 141 22.72 -18.73 -12.15
CA VAL A 141 22.01 -19.95 -11.73
C VAL A 141 20.91 -20.29 -12.72
N LYS A 142 20.14 -19.28 -13.13
CA LYS A 142 18.93 -19.48 -13.92
C LYS A 142 18.64 -18.27 -14.80
N ARG A 143 18.06 -18.52 -15.97
CA ARG A 143 17.46 -17.52 -16.85
C ARG A 143 15.93 -17.55 -16.72
N ILE A 144 15.30 -16.39 -16.71
CA ILE A 144 13.85 -16.21 -16.55
C ILE A 144 13.35 -15.25 -17.65
N PRO A 145 12.40 -15.66 -18.51
CA PRO A 145 11.90 -17.02 -18.67
C PRO A 145 12.98 -17.99 -19.18
N ALA A 146 12.75 -19.30 -19.02
CA ALA A 146 13.71 -20.32 -19.44
C ALA A 146 13.90 -20.35 -20.96
N ALA A 147 12.86 -19.97 -21.74
CA ALA A 147 12.90 -19.75 -23.18
C ALA A 147 11.99 -18.57 -23.53
N LEU A 148 12.31 -17.87 -24.61
CA LEU A 148 11.45 -16.83 -25.17
C LEU A 148 10.17 -17.46 -25.73
N GLN A 149 9.08 -16.70 -25.72
CA GLN A 149 7.82 -17.14 -26.33
C GLN A 149 8.02 -17.34 -27.84
N GLU A 150 7.64 -18.52 -28.34
CA GLU A 150 7.73 -18.80 -29.77
C GLU A 150 6.77 -17.92 -30.56
N CYS A 151 7.18 -17.54 -31.79
CA CYS A 151 6.31 -16.78 -32.66
C CYS A 151 5.00 -17.56 -32.94
N PRO A 152 3.84 -16.89 -32.99
CA PRO A 152 2.57 -17.53 -33.27
C PRO A 152 2.65 -18.37 -34.55
N ARG A 153 2.34 -19.65 -34.43
CA ARG A 153 2.26 -20.57 -35.58
C ARG A 153 0.81 -20.71 -35.98
N GLN A 154 0.53 -20.71 -37.28
CA GLN A 154 -0.81 -20.91 -37.79
C GLN A 154 -1.22 -22.38 -37.62
N ASP A 155 -2.39 -22.60 -37.03
CA ASP A 155 -3.02 -23.91 -36.96
C ASP A 155 -3.35 -24.39 -38.39
N GLN A 156 -2.85 -25.57 -38.73
CA GLN A 156 -2.99 -26.14 -40.07
C GLN A 156 -3.54 -27.56 -39.99
N ASP A 157 -4.68 -27.76 -40.63
CA ASP A 157 -5.27 -29.08 -40.85
C ASP A 157 -4.87 -29.57 -42.23
N ILE A 158 -3.96 -30.54 -42.27
CA ILE A 158 -3.38 -31.06 -43.51
C ILE A 158 -3.95 -32.46 -43.78
N ALA A 159 -4.85 -32.57 -44.77
CA ALA A 159 -5.35 -33.85 -45.24
C ALA A 159 -4.53 -34.36 -46.42
N PHE A 160 -3.89 -35.53 -46.27
CA PHE A 160 -3.24 -36.22 -47.37
C PHE A 160 -4.26 -37.05 -48.15
N LEU A 161 -4.33 -36.82 -49.47
CA LEU A 161 -5.09 -37.64 -50.40
C LEU A 161 -4.13 -38.38 -51.33
N ILE A 162 -3.93 -39.68 -51.10
CA ILE A 162 -2.94 -40.49 -51.83
C ILE A 162 -3.58 -41.49 -52.80
N ASP A 163 -3.01 -41.62 -54.00
CA ASP A 163 -3.44 -42.57 -55.04
C ASP A 163 -2.96 -43.99 -54.70
N GLY A 164 -3.92 -44.89 -54.48
CA GLY A 164 -3.73 -46.31 -54.21
C GLY A 164 -4.09 -47.20 -55.40
N SER A 165 -4.35 -46.65 -56.59
CA SER A 165 -4.82 -47.38 -57.76
C SER A 165 -3.81 -48.40 -58.29
N GLY A 166 -4.28 -49.29 -59.17
CA GLY A 166 -3.44 -50.29 -59.83
C GLY A 166 -2.41 -49.71 -60.81
N SER A 167 -2.49 -48.41 -61.12
CA SER A 167 -1.50 -47.71 -61.96
C SER A 167 -0.22 -47.35 -61.20
N ILE A 168 -0.26 -47.32 -59.86
CA ILE A 168 0.88 -47.02 -59.00
C ILE A 168 1.61 -48.32 -58.64
N SER A 169 2.92 -48.38 -58.90
CA SER A 169 3.73 -49.55 -58.52
C SER A 169 3.90 -49.62 -56.99
N SER A 170 4.09 -50.81 -56.44
CA SER A 170 4.31 -50.96 -54.99
C SER A 170 5.55 -50.19 -54.48
N ARG A 171 6.55 -49.97 -55.34
CA ARG A 171 7.71 -49.13 -55.00
C ARG A 171 7.34 -47.66 -54.90
N ASP A 172 6.53 -47.16 -55.83
CA ASP A 172 6.11 -45.76 -55.84
C ASP A 172 5.09 -45.46 -54.75
N PHE A 173 4.21 -46.41 -54.43
CA PHE A 173 3.31 -46.30 -53.28
C PHE A 173 4.09 -46.19 -51.95
N ASN A 174 5.15 -46.99 -51.77
CA ASN A 174 6.03 -46.87 -50.60
C ASN A 174 6.80 -45.54 -50.58
N LYS A 175 7.17 -44.98 -51.73
CA LYS A 175 7.74 -43.61 -51.79
C LYS A 175 6.72 -42.57 -51.35
N MET A 176 5.45 -42.69 -51.77
CA MET A 176 4.38 -41.79 -51.33
C MET A 176 4.14 -41.87 -49.81
N LEU A 177 4.13 -43.06 -49.22
CA LEU A 177 4.03 -43.20 -47.76
C LEU A 177 5.27 -42.64 -47.03
N SER A 178 6.46 -42.81 -47.60
CA SER A 178 7.68 -42.21 -47.05
C SER A 178 7.63 -40.69 -47.10
N PHE A 179 7.03 -40.11 -48.15
CA PHE A 179 6.77 -38.69 -48.26
C PHE A 179 5.80 -38.21 -47.19
N VAL A 180 4.66 -38.86 -47.02
CA VAL A 180 3.69 -38.54 -45.95
C VAL A 180 4.38 -38.59 -44.57
N LYS A 181 5.19 -39.62 -44.31
CA LYS A 181 5.96 -39.76 -43.06
C LYS A 181 6.96 -38.62 -42.86
N ALA A 182 7.72 -38.28 -43.90
CA ALA A 182 8.70 -37.20 -43.87
C ALA A 182 8.02 -35.85 -43.58
N VAL A 183 6.92 -35.56 -44.27
CA VAL A 183 6.15 -34.33 -44.05
C VAL A 183 5.60 -34.30 -42.63
N MET A 184 4.90 -35.35 -42.16
CA MET A 184 4.37 -35.40 -40.78
C MET A 184 5.45 -35.17 -39.71
N SER A 185 6.69 -35.60 -39.94
CA SER A 185 7.80 -35.42 -38.99
C SER A 185 8.36 -33.99 -38.91
N GLN A 186 8.08 -33.15 -39.93
CA GLN A 186 8.57 -31.77 -39.99
C GLN A 186 7.66 -30.77 -39.25
N PHE A 187 6.43 -31.16 -38.87
CA PHE A 187 5.46 -30.28 -38.22
C PHE A 187 5.31 -30.62 -36.73
N GLN A 188 5.16 -29.59 -35.89
CA GLN A 188 5.03 -29.75 -34.43
C GLN A 188 3.57 -29.75 -33.98
N ARG A 189 3.25 -30.63 -33.03
CA ARG A 189 1.92 -30.71 -32.39
C ARG A 189 1.80 -29.65 -31.27
N PRO A 190 0.63 -29.03 -31.04
CA PRO A 190 -0.66 -29.28 -31.70
C PRO A 190 -0.96 -28.38 -32.91
N SER A 191 -0.06 -27.44 -33.24
CA SER A 191 -0.28 -26.43 -34.30
C SER A 191 -0.48 -27.01 -35.71
N SER A 192 -0.22 -28.30 -35.92
CA SER A 192 -0.55 -28.96 -37.17
C SER A 192 -1.11 -30.35 -36.91
N GLN A 193 -2.22 -30.65 -37.58
CA GLN A 193 -2.92 -31.92 -37.48
C GLN A 193 -2.98 -32.56 -38.87
N PHE A 194 -2.98 -33.89 -38.90
CA PHE A 194 -3.00 -34.63 -40.16
C PHE A 194 -4.16 -35.62 -40.23
N SER A 195 -4.73 -35.74 -41.42
CA SER A 195 -5.62 -36.85 -41.82
C SER A 195 -5.02 -37.52 -43.05
N LEU A 196 -5.25 -38.82 -43.23
CA LEU A 196 -4.81 -39.56 -44.41
C LEU A 196 -5.95 -40.34 -45.03
N VAL A 197 -6.26 -40.01 -46.28
CA VAL A 197 -7.22 -40.71 -47.14
C VAL A 197 -6.51 -41.30 -48.34
N GLN A 198 -6.73 -42.58 -48.59
CA GLN A 198 -6.30 -43.27 -49.80
C GLN A 198 -7.48 -43.43 -50.77
N PHE A 199 -7.24 -43.20 -52.06
CA PHE A 199 -8.27 -43.35 -53.09
C PHE A 199 -7.87 -44.31 -54.23
N SER A 200 -8.89 -44.91 -54.82
CA SER A 200 -8.85 -45.78 -56.00
C SER A 200 -10.22 -45.73 -56.70
N ASP A 201 -10.84 -46.87 -57.00
CA ASP A 201 -12.30 -47.00 -57.17
C ASP A 201 -13.04 -47.04 -55.82
N ARG A 202 -12.29 -47.12 -54.71
CA ARG A 202 -12.77 -47.02 -53.32
C ARG A 202 -12.01 -45.94 -52.54
N PHE A 203 -12.65 -45.36 -51.53
CA PHE A 203 -12.06 -44.37 -50.63
C PHE A 203 -11.91 -44.97 -49.23
N GLN A 204 -10.72 -44.85 -48.64
CA GLN A 204 -10.46 -45.28 -47.27
C GLN A 204 -9.73 -44.18 -46.51
N GLU A 205 -10.35 -43.68 -45.46
CA GLU A 205 -9.69 -42.85 -44.45
C GLU A 205 -8.96 -43.75 -43.47
N HIS A 206 -7.64 -43.62 -43.38
CA HIS A 206 -6.79 -44.46 -42.52
C HIS A 206 -6.70 -43.91 -41.10
N PHE A 207 -6.69 -42.59 -40.94
CA PHE A 207 -6.80 -41.91 -39.66
C PHE A 207 -7.33 -40.49 -39.87
N THR A 208 -8.15 -40.03 -38.93
CA THR A 208 -8.72 -38.67 -38.88
C THR A 208 -7.79 -37.71 -38.14
N PHE A 209 -8.08 -36.40 -38.19
CA PHE A 209 -7.40 -35.40 -37.35
C PHE A 209 -7.48 -35.74 -35.85
N LYS A 210 -8.62 -36.28 -35.40
CA LYS A 210 -8.82 -36.71 -34.01
C LYS A 210 -7.94 -37.90 -33.65
N ASP A 211 -7.80 -38.88 -34.54
CA ASP A 211 -6.92 -40.03 -34.34
C ASP A 211 -5.45 -39.59 -34.28
N PHE A 212 -5.06 -38.62 -35.10
CA PHE A 212 -3.73 -38.00 -35.05
C PHE A 212 -3.49 -37.24 -33.74
N ALA A 213 -4.45 -36.41 -33.30
CA ALA A 213 -4.34 -35.60 -32.08
C ALA A 213 -4.29 -36.46 -30.81
N THR A 214 -4.98 -37.60 -30.79
CA THR A 214 -5.04 -38.51 -29.64
C THR A 214 -3.91 -39.55 -29.61
N SER A 215 -3.21 -39.78 -30.73
CA SER A 215 -2.13 -40.76 -30.81
C SER A 215 -0.88 -40.31 -30.04
N SER A 216 -0.27 -41.20 -29.26
CA SER A 216 1.02 -40.94 -28.60
C SER A 216 2.18 -40.85 -29.62
N ASP A 217 2.17 -41.74 -30.61
CA ASP A 217 3.13 -41.77 -31.74
C ASP A 217 2.37 -41.79 -33.08
N PRO A 218 2.09 -40.61 -33.67
CA PRO A 218 1.29 -40.49 -34.88
C PRO A 218 1.93 -41.13 -36.12
N LEU A 219 3.26 -41.32 -36.14
CA LEU A 219 3.93 -41.93 -37.29
C LEU A 219 3.59 -43.42 -37.41
N ASN A 220 3.18 -44.08 -36.32
CA ASN A 220 2.76 -45.47 -36.34
C ASN A 220 1.41 -45.69 -37.05
N LEU A 221 0.60 -44.63 -37.21
CA LEU A 221 -0.66 -44.69 -37.95
C LEU A 221 -0.44 -45.04 -39.43
N LEU A 222 0.78 -44.83 -39.96
CA LEU A 222 1.15 -45.18 -41.33
C LEU A 222 1.48 -46.67 -41.52
N ASN A 223 1.79 -47.40 -40.45
CA ASN A 223 2.25 -48.80 -40.56
C ASN A 223 1.12 -49.76 -40.98
N SER A 224 -0.15 -49.38 -40.77
CA SER A 224 -1.33 -50.14 -41.15
C SER A 224 -1.84 -49.84 -42.58
N VAL A 225 -1.17 -48.93 -43.31
CA VAL A 225 -1.61 -48.47 -44.62
C VAL A 225 -1.15 -49.43 -45.73
N TRP A 226 -2.11 -50.07 -46.38
CA TRP A 226 -1.87 -50.97 -47.52
C TRP A 226 -2.52 -50.43 -48.81
N GLN A 227 -1.89 -50.70 -49.96
CA GLN A 227 -2.36 -50.23 -51.26
C GLN A 227 -3.70 -50.89 -51.68
N LEU A 228 -4.71 -50.09 -52.04
CA LEU A 228 -6.05 -50.58 -52.42
C LEU A 228 -6.11 -51.31 -53.78
N ARG A 229 -5.26 -50.91 -54.73
CA ARG A 229 -5.36 -51.24 -56.17
C ARG A 229 -6.67 -50.75 -56.79
N GLY A 230 -6.98 -51.12 -58.02
CA GLY A 230 -8.22 -50.70 -58.72
C GLY A 230 -8.04 -49.48 -59.64
N TRP A 231 -9.12 -48.74 -59.90
CA TRP A 231 -9.14 -47.59 -60.82
C TRP A 231 -8.76 -46.28 -60.10
N THR A 232 -8.74 -45.15 -60.82
CA THR A 232 -8.25 -43.86 -60.28
C THR A 232 -9.36 -42.79 -60.31
N PHE A 233 -10.19 -42.72 -59.27
CA PHE A 233 -11.30 -41.75 -59.19
C PHE A 233 -10.91 -40.45 -58.47
N THR A 234 -9.88 -39.75 -58.98
CA THR A 234 -9.30 -38.55 -58.35
C THR A 234 -10.32 -37.44 -58.09
N ALA A 235 -11.18 -37.12 -59.06
CA ALA A 235 -12.18 -36.06 -58.92
C ALA A 235 -13.19 -36.37 -57.80
N SER A 236 -13.63 -37.62 -57.71
CA SER A 236 -14.55 -38.09 -56.66
C SER A 236 -13.87 -38.17 -55.29
N ALA A 237 -12.58 -38.51 -55.26
CA ALA A 237 -11.77 -38.54 -54.04
C ALA A 237 -11.57 -37.14 -53.44
N ILE A 238 -11.27 -36.13 -54.26
CA ILE A 238 -11.19 -34.74 -53.82
C ILE A 238 -12.53 -34.31 -53.23
N ARG A 239 -13.64 -34.63 -53.91
CA ARG A 239 -14.99 -34.33 -53.40
C ARG A 239 -15.26 -35.03 -52.05
N PHE A 240 -14.87 -36.29 -51.90
CA PHE A 240 -15.01 -37.04 -50.65
C PHE A 240 -14.27 -36.35 -49.48
N VAL A 241 -13.03 -35.92 -49.69
CA VAL A 241 -12.23 -35.24 -48.64
C VAL A 241 -12.83 -33.88 -48.27
N THR A 242 -13.31 -33.10 -49.24
CA THR A 242 -13.95 -31.79 -48.99
C THR A 242 -15.30 -31.87 -48.27
N GLN A 243 -16.09 -32.91 -48.54
CA GLN A 243 -17.43 -33.06 -47.97
C GLN A 243 -17.44 -33.86 -46.66
N GLY A 244 -16.34 -34.55 -46.33
CA GLY A 244 -16.18 -35.33 -45.10
C GLY A 244 -15.08 -34.76 -44.20
N PRO A 245 -13.84 -35.31 -44.24
CA PRO A 245 -12.75 -35.01 -43.30
C PRO A 245 -12.43 -33.52 -43.05
N LEU A 246 -12.59 -32.65 -44.06
CA LEU A 246 -12.27 -31.22 -43.94
C LEU A 246 -13.46 -30.31 -43.56
N GLY A 247 -14.69 -30.83 -43.46
CA GLY A 247 -15.87 -30.08 -42.99
C GLY A 247 -16.30 -28.89 -43.90
N GLY A 248 -17.39 -29.07 -44.65
CA GLY A 248 -17.87 -28.09 -45.62
C GLY A 248 -18.19 -26.70 -45.05
N THR A 249 -17.38 -25.71 -45.44
CA THR A 249 -17.80 -24.31 -45.61
C THR A 249 -17.69 -23.95 -47.09
N GLU A 250 -18.55 -23.08 -47.63
CA GLU A 250 -18.51 -22.67 -49.05
C GLU A 250 -17.12 -22.14 -49.49
N ASN A 251 -16.28 -21.67 -48.55
CA ASN A 251 -14.92 -21.20 -48.78
C ASN A 251 -13.91 -22.32 -49.12
N SER A 252 -14.04 -23.52 -48.52
CA SER A 252 -13.08 -24.64 -48.75
C SER A 252 -13.11 -25.22 -50.17
N LEU A 253 -14.19 -25.01 -50.92
CA LEU A 253 -14.30 -25.42 -52.33
C LEU A 253 -13.64 -24.39 -53.27
N GLN A 254 -13.68 -23.11 -52.89
CA GLN A 254 -13.02 -22.01 -53.60
C GLN A 254 -11.50 -22.08 -53.40
N GLU A 255 -11.06 -22.38 -52.19
CA GLU A 255 -9.65 -22.53 -51.82
C GLU A 255 -8.97 -23.71 -52.55
N LEU A 256 -9.70 -24.81 -52.80
CA LEU A 256 -9.20 -25.95 -53.60
C LEU A 256 -9.08 -25.67 -55.10
N ILE A 257 -9.94 -24.80 -55.63
CA ILE A 257 -9.83 -24.29 -57.01
C ILE A 257 -8.60 -23.38 -57.12
N ASP A 258 -8.29 -22.61 -56.09
CA ASP A 258 -7.10 -21.74 -56.02
C ASP A 258 -5.79 -22.54 -55.83
N ILE A 259 -5.79 -23.59 -54.99
CA ILE A 259 -4.63 -24.49 -54.77
C ILE A 259 -4.26 -25.28 -56.04
N ALA A 260 -5.25 -25.59 -56.89
CA ALA A 260 -5.03 -26.22 -58.19
C ALA A 260 -4.65 -25.22 -59.30
N SER A 261 -4.62 -23.90 -59.00
CA SER A 261 -4.43 -22.81 -59.96
C SER A 261 -3.24 -21.89 -59.59
N THR A 262 -3.07 -20.79 -60.32
CA THR A 262 -1.79 -20.11 -60.58
C THR A 262 -1.09 -19.42 -59.41
N PRO A 263 0.26 -19.37 -59.43
CA PRO A 263 1.14 -20.00 -60.42
C PRO A 263 1.39 -21.47 -60.08
N SER A 264 1.10 -22.36 -61.03
CA SER A 264 1.25 -23.82 -60.90
C SER A 264 2.67 -24.30 -60.56
N LYS A 265 3.69 -23.44 -60.70
CA LYS A 265 5.08 -23.71 -60.31
C LYS A 265 5.30 -23.73 -58.79
N GLU A 266 4.39 -23.14 -58.00
CA GLU A 266 4.51 -23.06 -56.53
C GLU A 266 3.69 -24.11 -55.78
N HIS A 267 2.82 -24.86 -56.45
CA HIS A 267 1.91 -25.84 -55.81
C HIS A 267 2.00 -27.26 -56.39
N VAL A 268 2.85 -27.49 -57.41
CA VAL A 268 3.08 -28.82 -58.00
C VAL A 268 4.52 -29.25 -57.75
N PHE A 269 4.69 -30.36 -57.03
CA PHE A 269 6.00 -30.89 -56.64
C PHE A 269 6.16 -32.36 -57.04
N GLN A 270 7.41 -32.75 -57.29
CA GLN A 270 7.74 -34.17 -57.43
C GLN A 270 7.75 -34.83 -56.05
N VAL A 271 7.23 -36.05 -55.94
CA VAL A 271 7.12 -36.82 -54.68
C VAL A 271 8.48 -37.10 -54.03
N GLU A 272 9.59 -36.97 -54.77
CA GLU A 272 10.96 -37.11 -54.26
C GLU A 272 11.50 -35.82 -53.61
N ASN A 273 10.79 -34.70 -53.74
CA ASN A 273 11.15 -33.42 -53.13
C ASN A 273 10.52 -33.27 -51.74
N PHE A 274 11.16 -33.86 -50.74
CA PHE A 274 10.71 -33.82 -49.34
C PHE A 274 10.83 -32.43 -48.67
N ASP A 275 11.48 -31.45 -49.32
CA ASP A 275 11.65 -30.07 -48.83
C ASP A 275 10.59 -29.09 -49.36
N ALA A 276 9.80 -29.48 -50.38
CA ALA A 276 8.85 -28.63 -51.10
C ALA A 276 7.85 -27.87 -50.22
N LEU A 277 7.32 -28.53 -49.18
CA LEU A 277 6.32 -27.94 -48.29
C LEU A 277 6.94 -26.98 -47.26
N ARG A 278 8.25 -27.09 -46.98
CA ARG A 278 8.96 -26.20 -46.03
C ARG A 278 9.04 -24.77 -46.54
N ASP A 279 9.18 -24.60 -47.85
CA ASP A 279 9.26 -23.27 -48.45
C ASP A 279 7.88 -22.61 -48.57
N ILE A 280 6.81 -23.39 -48.77
CA ILE A 280 5.42 -22.90 -48.67
C ILE A 280 5.04 -22.58 -47.21
N GLN A 281 5.54 -23.35 -46.25
CA GLN A 281 5.34 -23.11 -44.81
C GLN A 281 5.83 -21.72 -44.36
N LYS A 282 6.74 -21.06 -45.11
CA LYS A 282 7.10 -19.67 -44.80
C LYS A 282 5.96 -18.66 -45.03
N GLN A 283 4.90 -19.03 -45.76
CA GLN A 283 3.79 -18.16 -46.19
C GLN A 283 2.59 -18.06 -45.22
N LEU A 284 2.70 -18.54 -43.97
CA LEU A 284 1.61 -18.48 -42.96
C LEU A 284 1.06 -17.05 -42.79
N LYS A 285 -0.19 -16.90 -42.32
CA LYS A 285 -0.85 -15.61 -42.12
C LYS A 285 -0.19 -14.75 -41.04
N GLU A 286 -0.13 -13.44 -41.25
CA GLU A 286 0.32 -12.45 -40.25
C GLU A 286 -0.72 -12.29 -39.15
N LYS A 287 -0.27 -12.22 -37.89
CA LYS A 287 -1.14 -11.77 -36.79
C LYS A 287 -1.33 -10.27 -36.95
N ILE A 288 -2.47 -9.87 -37.49
CA ILE A 288 -2.86 -8.46 -37.60
C ILE A 288 -3.27 -8.00 -36.20
N PHE A 289 -2.49 -7.11 -35.61
CA PHE A 289 -2.81 -6.54 -34.30
C PHE A 289 -3.92 -5.50 -34.40
N ALA A 290 -4.83 -5.51 -33.43
CA ALA A 290 -5.77 -4.43 -33.17
C ALA A 290 -5.02 -3.24 -32.55
N ILE A 291 -4.28 -2.50 -33.38
CA ILE A 291 -3.56 -1.28 -32.96
C ILE A 291 -4.57 -0.22 -32.48
N GLU A 292 -4.20 0.54 -31.45
CA GLU A 292 -5.03 1.64 -30.90
C GLU A 292 -6.46 1.23 -30.49
N GLY A 293 -6.69 -0.07 -30.21
CA GLY A 293 -7.99 -0.58 -29.79
C GLY A 293 -9.01 -0.75 -30.91
N THR A 294 -8.60 -0.70 -32.19
CA THR A 294 -9.51 -0.89 -33.32
C THR A 294 -9.89 -2.37 -33.48
N GLN A 295 -11.06 -2.77 -32.97
CA GLN A 295 -11.59 -4.11 -33.20
C GLN A 295 -12.27 -4.18 -34.58
N THR A 296 -11.57 -4.78 -35.55
CA THR A 296 -12.16 -5.22 -36.82
C THR A 296 -12.26 -6.75 -36.81
N ILE A 297 -13.09 -7.33 -37.67
CA ILE A 297 -13.34 -8.78 -37.77
C ILE A 297 -12.03 -9.57 -38.04
N SER A 298 -10.99 -8.95 -38.59
CA SER A 298 -9.72 -9.59 -38.98
C SER A 298 -8.53 -9.31 -38.04
N SER A 299 -8.69 -8.48 -37.01
CA SER A 299 -7.60 -8.07 -36.10
C SER A 299 -7.69 -8.77 -34.74
N SER A 300 -6.58 -9.29 -34.24
CA SER A 300 -6.45 -9.91 -32.90
C SER A 300 -5.82 -8.95 -31.89
N SER A 301 -6.21 -9.04 -30.62
CA SER A 301 -5.60 -8.25 -29.53
C SER A 301 -4.19 -8.74 -29.17
N PHE A 302 -3.40 -7.85 -28.58
CA PHE A 302 -2.14 -8.21 -27.93
C PHE A 302 -2.40 -9.12 -26.71
N GLU A 303 -1.59 -10.15 -26.55
CA GLU A 303 -1.57 -11.00 -25.37
C GLU A 303 -0.25 -10.77 -24.62
N LEU A 304 0.78 -11.57 -24.95
CA LEU A 304 2.11 -11.54 -24.32
C LEU A 304 3.20 -11.04 -25.28
N GLU A 305 2.86 -10.61 -26.49
CA GLU A 305 3.85 -10.16 -27.48
C GLU A 305 4.59 -8.87 -27.05
N MET A 306 3.96 -8.04 -26.21
CA MET A 306 4.50 -6.77 -25.70
C MET A 306 4.65 -6.79 -24.17
N SER A 307 4.90 -7.98 -23.62
CA SER A 307 4.83 -8.26 -22.18
C SER A 307 5.98 -7.68 -21.35
N GLN A 308 7.14 -7.38 -21.95
CA GLN A 308 8.28 -6.76 -21.27
C GLN A 308 8.62 -7.38 -19.89
N GLU A 309 8.76 -8.71 -19.81
CA GLU A 309 9.08 -9.43 -18.58
C GLU A 309 10.25 -8.80 -17.81
N GLY A 310 10.07 -8.58 -16.51
CA GLY A 310 11.15 -8.08 -15.66
C GLY A 310 11.35 -6.56 -15.76
N PHE A 311 10.31 -5.83 -16.18
CA PHE A 311 10.32 -4.37 -16.12
C PHE A 311 10.56 -3.83 -14.70
N SER A 312 9.92 -4.45 -13.70
CA SER A 312 10.32 -4.37 -12.29
C SER A 312 10.65 -5.78 -11.77
N GLY A 313 10.98 -5.96 -10.49
CA GLY A 313 11.27 -7.26 -9.91
C GLY A 313 11.46 -7.17 -8.40
N VAL A 314 11.19 -8.25 -7.68
CA VAL A 314 11.40 -8.36 -6.23
C VAL A 314 12.02 -9.73 -5.91
N GLY A 315 12.63 -9.86 -4.73
CA GLY A 315 13.56 -10.93 -4.36
C GLY A 315 13.02 -12.37 -4.16
N ALA A 316 11.72 -12.59 -4.07
CA ALA A 316 11.16 -13.94 -4.33
C ALA A 316 10.89 -14.04 -5.84
N PRO A 317 10.91 -15.21 -6.51
CA PRO A 317 10.98 -15.26 -7.97
C PRO A 317 9.70 -14.74 -8.61
N PHE A 318 9.57 -13.43 -8.72
CA PHE A 318 8.44 -12.70 -9.27
C PHE A 318 9.04 -11.76 -10.31
N SER A 319 8.71 -12.02 -11.57
CA SER A 319 9.04 -11.16 -12.70
C SER A 319 7.74 -10.54 -13.20
N PRO A 320 7.49 -9.25 -12.94
CA PRO A 320 6.32 -8.54 -13.45
C PRO A 320 6.29 -8.43 -14.98
N LEU A 321 5.08 -8.26 -15.53
CA LEU A 321 4.82 -8.08 -16.97
C LEU A 321 3.83 -6.97 -17.26
N ILE A 322 3.88 -6.50 -18.49
CA ILE A 322 2.97 -5.54 -19.09
C ILE A 322 2.05 -6.28 -20.09
N PHE A 323 1.02 -6.99 -19.62
CA PHE A 323 0.06 -7.72 -20.47
C PHE A 323 -0.93 -6.76 -21.17
N SER A 324 -0.98 -6.69 -22.51
CA SER A 324 -1.93 -5.84 -23.26
C SER A 324 -2.00 -4.38 -22.74
N TRP A 325 -0.88 -3.90 -22.20
CA TRP A 325 -0.74 -2.74 -21.29
C TRP A 325 -1.69 -2.68 -20.07
N SER A 326 -2.59 -3.64 -19.90
CA SER A 326 -3.29 -3.89 -18.63
C SER A 326 -2.42 -4.43 -17.50
N GLY A 327 -1.30 -5.06 -17.85
CA GLY A 327 -0.26 -5.43 -16.90
C GLY A 327 -0.53 -6.66 -16.04
N GLY A 328 0.39 -6.92 -15.12
CA GLY A 328 0.36 -8.06 -14.19
C GLY A 328 1.76 -8.48 -13.75
N ALA A 329 1.88 -9.66 -13.15
CA ALA A 329 3.17 -10.22 -12.79
C ALA A 329 3.24 -11.75 -12.85
N PHE A 330 4.37 -12.30 -13.29
CA PHE A 330 4.63 -13.75 -13.23
C PHE A 330 5.35 -14.08 -11.94
N LEU A 331 4.80 -15.03 -11.18
CA LEU A 331 5.53 -15.78 -10.17
C LEU A 331 6.20 -16.99 -10.81
N TYR A 332 7.47 -17.22 -10.52
CA TYR A 332 8.32 -18.31 -11.01
C TYR A 332 8.77 -19.21 -9.85
N PRO A 333 7.88 -20.07 -9.29
CA PRO A 333 8.26 -20.91 -8.16
C PRO A 333 9.40 -21.88 -8.54
N PRO A 334 10.24 -22.30 -7.57
CA PRO A 334 11.27 -23.29 -7.83
C PRO A 334 10.67 -24.59 -8.37
N ASN A 335 11.16 -25.07 -9.51
CA ASN A 335 10.75 -26.33 -10.16
C ASN A 335 9.24 -26.48 -10.45
N LYS A 336 8.49 -25.37 -10.57
CA LYS A 336 7.08 -25.38 -10.99
C LYS A 336 6.87 -24.45 -12.18
N ASN A 337 5.72 -24.61 -12.85
CA ASN A 337 5.31 -23.72 -13.92
C ASN A 337 5.06 -22.30 -13.38
N PRO A 338 5.38 -21.26 -14.18
CA PRO A 338 5.10 -19.89 -13.78
C PRO A 338 3.60 -19.64 -13.65
N THR A 339 3.22 -18.75 -12.73
CA THR A 339 1.84 -18.36 -12.47
C THR A 339 1.68 -16.89 -12.79
N PHE A 340 0.74 -16.53 -13.68
CA PHE A 340 0.43 -15.13 -13.99
C PHE A 340 -0.57 -14.58 -12.96
N ILE A 341 -0.28 -13.40 -12.43
CA ILE A 341 -1.09 -12.68 -11.45
C ILE A 341 -1.52 -11.36 -12.09
N ASN A 342 -2.82 -11.18 -12.29
CA ASN A 342 -3.39 -9.98 -12.89
C ASN A 342 -4.78 -9.68 -12.30
N MET A 343 -5.40 -8.60 -12.78
CA MET A 343 -6.82 -8.32 -12.54
C MET A 343 -7.70 -9.20 -13.44
N SER A 344 -8.92 -9.51 -13.00
CA SER A 344 -9.83 -10.37 -13.78
C SER A 344 -10.16 -9.75 -15.15
N GLN A 345 -10.48 -10.60 -16.14
CA GLN A 345 -10.87 -10.16 -17.49
C GLN A 345 -12.12 -9.27 -17.52
N GLU A 346 -12.90 -9.22 -16.45
CA GLU A 346 -14.09 -8.36 -16.32
C GLU A 346 -13.72 -6.87 -16.14
N HIS A 347 -12.49 -6.56 -15.72
CA HIS A 347 -11.99 -5.20 -15.51
C HIS A 347 -11.41 -4.56 -16.78
N VAL A 348 -12.30 -4.14 -17.69
CA VAL A 348 -11.91 -3.47 -18.96
C VAL A 348 -11.16 -2.15 -18.70
N ASP A 349 -11.41 -1.49 -17.56
CA ASP A 349 -10.78 -0.25 -17.12
C ASP A 349 -9.27 -0.40 -16.83
N MET A 350 -8.79 -1.64 -16.70
CA MET A 350 -7.37 -1.91 -16.51
C MET A 350 -6.58 -1.83 -17.81
N ARG A 351 -7.18 -1.75 -19.00
CA ARG A 351 -6.42 -1.57 -20.25
C ARG A 351 -5.54 -0.33 -20.19
N ASP A 352 -4.32 -0.44 -20.74
CA ASP A 352 -3.35 0.66 -20.76
C ASP A 352 -2.93 1.24 -19.39
N SER A 353 -3.13 0.47 -18.31
CA SER A 353 -2.88 0.91 -16.92
C SER A 353 -1.44 0.71 -16.42
N TYR A 354 -0.66 -0.15 -17.08
CA TYR A 354 0.70 -0.54 -16.72
C TYR A 354 0.80 -1.22 -15.35
N LEU A 355 -0.15 -2.08 -14.97
CA LEU A 355 -0.03 -2.88 -13.75
C LEU A 355 1.29 -3.68 -13.75
N GLY A 356 2.04 -3.63 -12.66
CA GLY A 356 3.37 -4.25 -12.57
C GLY A 356 4.52 -3.34 -13.00
N TYR A 357 4.25 -2.05 -13.28
CA TYR A 357 5.30 -1.04 -13.48
C TYR A 357 6.26 -1.00 -12.29
N SER A 358 5.71 -1.05 -11.07
CA SER A 358 6.43 -1.29 -9.83
C SER A 358 5.85 -2.49 -9.11
N THR A 359 6.72 -3.26 -8.45
CA THR A 359 6.37 -4.48 -7.73
C THR A 359 7.04 -4.48 -6.37
N GLU A 360 6.28 -4.77 -5.32
CA GLU A 360 6.79 -4.83 -3.95
C GLU A 360 6.19 -6.03 -3.22
N LEU A 361 6.98 -6.58 -2.30
CA LEU A 361 6.54 -7.67 -1.44
C LEU A 361 6.27 -7.14 -0.04
N ALA A 362 5.15 -7.55 0.56
CA ALA A 362 4.85 -7.26 1.95
C ALA A 362 4.49 -8.54 2.70
N LEU A 363 4.86 -8.59 3.98
CA LEU A 363 4.44 -9.64 4.91
C LEU A 363 3.43 -9.03 5.84
N TRP A 364 2.15 -9.37 5.69
CA TRP A 364 1.11 -8.79 6.53
C TRP A 364 0.49 -9.87 7.41
N LYS A 365 0.73 -9.79 8.73
CA LYS A 365 0.26 -10.79 9.73
C LYS A 365 0.66 -12.24 9.35
N GLY A 366 1.87 -12.41 8.82
CA GLY A 366 2.39 -13.71 8.36
C GLY A 366 1.86 -14.17 6.99
N VAL A 367 1.03 -13.38 6.31
CA VAL A 367 0.56 -13.65 4.95
C VAL A 367 1.41 -12.89 3.95
N GLN A 368 2.05 -13.62 3.04
CA GLN A 368 2.79 -13.04 1.94
C GLN A 368 1.81 -12.36 0.96
N SER A 369 2.01 -11.05 0.76
CA SER A 369 1.16 -10.19 -0.06
C SER A 369 2.00 -9.56 -1.16
N LEU A 370 1.47 -9.50 -2.38
CA LEU A 370 2.11 -8.91 -3.54
C LEU A 370 1.43 -7.58 -3.87
N ILE A 371 2.22 -6.52 -4.00
CA ILE A 371 1.73 -5.18 -4.29
C ILE A 371 2.19 -4.78 -5.68
N LEU A 372 1.25 -4.41 -6.54
CA LEU A 372 1.53 -4.01 -7.92
C LEU A 372 1.03 -2.58 -8.18
N GLY A 373 1.89 -1.76 -8.78
CA GLY A 373 1.56 -0.40 -9.21
C GLY A 373 1.11 -0.36 -10.67
N ALA A 374 0.07 0.42 -10.95
CA ALA A 374 -0.52 0.66 -12.26
C ALA A 374 -0.62 2.18 -12.51
N PRO A 375 0.50 2.87 -12.75
CA PRO A 375 0.57 4.34 -12.74
C PRO A 375 -0.19 5.03 -13.87
N ARG A 376 -0.66 4.28 -14.89
CA ARG A 376 -1.48 4.80 -15.98
C ARG A 376 -2.97 4.48 -15.85
N HIS A 377 -3.38 3.72 -14.84
CA HIS A 377 -4.80 3.42 -14.62
C HIS A 377 -5.63 4.71 -14.60
N GLN A 378 -6.62 4.80 -15.51
CA GLN A 378 -7.44 6.00 -15.72
C GLN A 378 -6.65 7.33 -15.81
N HIS A 379 -5.38 7.25 -16.24
CA HIS A 379 -4.42 8.35 -16.27
C HIS A 379 -4.11 8.99 -14.90
N THR A 380 -4.68 8.54 -13.78
CA THR A 380 -4.36 9.01 -12.43
C THR A 380 -3.36 8.09 -11.73
N GLY A 381 -3.48 6.78 -11.97
CA GLY A 381 -2.68 5.73 -11.36
C GLY A 381 -3.43 4.98 -10.26
N LYS A 382 -3.05 3.72 -10.01
CA LYS A 382 -3.66 2.84 -9.01
C LYS A 382 -2.62 1.87 -8.46
N VAL A 383 -2.81 1.41 -7.23
CA VAL A 383 -2.02 0.34 -6.62
C VAL A 383 -2.95 -0.76 -6.12
N VAL A 384 -2.52 -2.00 -6.31
CA VAL A 384 -3.34 -3.19 -6.09
C VAL A 384 -2.59 -4.17 -5.19
N LEU A 385 -3.28 -4.69 -4.17
CA LEU A 385 -2.78 -5.69 -3.23
C LEU A 385 -3.37 -7.07 -3.56
N PHE A 386 -2.52 -8.05 -3.79
CA PHE A 386 -2.89 -9.46 -3.99
C PHE A 386 -2.46 -10.31 -2.80
N THR A 387 -3.31 -11.26 -2.39
CA THR A 387 -2.98 -12.28 -1.40
C THR A 387 -3.30 -13.66 -1.93
N GLN A 388 -2.63 -14.69 -1.39
CA GLN A 388 -2.86 -16.06 -1.77
C GLN A 388 -3.95 -16.71 -0.89
N VAL A 389 -5.05 -17.14 -1.51
CA VAL A 389 -6.15 -17.85 -0.84
C VAL A 389 -6.36 -19.18 -1.54
N SER A 390 -6.18 -20.30 -0.82
CA SER A 390 -6.31 -21.67 -1.36
C SER A 390 -5.43 -21.94 -2.60
N GLY A 391 -4.24 -21.36 -2.65
CA GLY A 391 -3.28 -21.53 -3.75
C GLY A 391 -3.50 -20.61 -4.95
N GLN A 392 -4.60 -19.85 -4.99
CA GLN A 392 -4.86 -18.83 -6.03
C GLN A 392 -4.58 -17.42 -5.50
N TRP A 393 -3.99 -16.57 -6.34
CA TRP A 393 -3.83 -15.14 -6.03
C TRP A 393 -5.14 -14.41 -6.29
N ARG A 394 -5.60 -13.63 -5.31
CA ARG A 394 -6.82 -12.83 -5.41
C ARG A 394 -6.58 -11.41 -4.95
N LEU A 395 -7.31 -10.48 -5.55
CA LEU A 395 -7.38 -9.09 -5.13
C LEU A 395 -7.85 -9.02 -3.67
N LYS A 396 -7.12 -8.26 -2.85
CA LYS A 396 -7.42 -8.05 -1.43
C LYS A 396 -7.78 -6.61 -1.11
N ALA A 397 -7.06 -5.65 -1.68
CA ALA A 397 -7.27 -4.22 -1.49
C ALA A 397 -6.74 -3.44 -2.70
N GLU A 398 -7.21 -2.21 -2.84
CA GLU A 398 -6.77 -1.28 -3.88
C GLU A 398 -6.79 0.17 -3.39
N VAL A 399 -5.99 1.01 -4.04
CA VAL A 399 -5.97 2.45 -3.80
C VAL A 399 -5.69 3.21 -5.10
N THR A 400 -6.45 4.26 -5.35
CA THR A 400 -6.39 5.07 -6.56
C THR A 400 -5.70 6.42 -6.31
N GLY A 401 -4.96 6.89 -7.30
CA GLY A 401 -4.37 8.22 -7.33
C GLY A 401 -5.44 9.29 -7.61
N THR A 402 -5.22 10.48 -7.08
CA THR A 402 -6.20 11.59 -7.13
C THR A 402 -5.99 12.53 -8.31
N GLN A 403 -4.75 12.68 -8.81
CA GLN A 403 -4.41 13.65 -9.85
C GLN A 403 -4.00 12.95 -11.16
N THR A 404 -4.61 13.36 -12.27
CA THR A 404 -4.25 12.91 -13.62
C THR A 404 -2.82 13.29 -13.98
N GLY A 405 -2.06 12.34 -14.53
CA GLY A 405 -0.66 12.51 -14.89
C GLY A 405 0.31 12.40 -13.71
N SER A 406 -0.18 12.24 -12.47
CA SER A 406 0.68 12.14 -11.28
C SER A 406 1.55 10.89 -11.23
N TYR A 407 1.16 9.87 -12.01
CA TYR A 407 1.85 8.59 -12.12
C TYR A 407 1.86 7.84 -10.78
N PHE A 408 0.73 7.88 -10.06
CA PHE A 408 0.57 7.26 -8.75
C PHE A 408 0.75 5.74 -8.80
N GLY A 409 1.67 5.20 -8.00
CA GLY A 409 2.07 3.79 -8.07
C GLY A 409 3.25 3.54 -9.01
N ALA A 410 4.10 4.55 -9.25
CA ALA A 410 5.33 4.39 -10.03
C ALA A 410 6.47 3.74 -9.25
N SER A 411 6.47 3.91 -7.93
CA SER A 411 7.40 3.28 -7.00
C SER A 411 6.64 2.83 -5.75
N LEU A 412 7.04 1.70 -5.20
CA LEU A 412 6.45 1.10 -4.01
C LEU A 412 7.58 0.78 -3.02
N CYS A 413 7.27 0.82 -1.73
CA CYS A 413 8.19 0.41 -0.68
C CYS A 413 7.40 -0.06 0.54
N SER A 414 7.55 -1.31 0.94
CA SER A 414 6.96 -1.86 2.16
C SER A 414 7.86 -1.55 3.34
N VAL A 415 7.27 -1.11 4.45
CA VAL A 415 8.03 -0.69 5.63
C VAL A 415 7.48 -1.43 6.86
N ASP A 416 8.37 -2.17 7.51
CA ASP A 416 8.21 -2.66 8.88
C ASP A 416 8.82 -1.60 9.80
N VAL A 417 7.98 -0.77 10.41
CA VAL A 417 8.42 0.41 11.16
C VAL A 417 8.95 -0.02 12.52
N ASN A 418 8.35 -1.04 13.15
CA ASN A 418 8.70 -1.47 14.51
C ASN A 418 9.73 -2.62 14.58
N GLY A 419 10.08 -3.22 13.44
CA GLY A 419 11.02 -4.33 13.33
C GLY A 419 10.46 -5.68 13.76
N ASP A 420 9.14 -5.90 13.70
CA ASP A 420 8.48 -7.14 14.13
C ASP A 420 8.36 -8.21 13.03
N SER A 421 8.97 -7.98 11.87
CA SER A 421 8.92 -8.82 10.65
C SER A 421 7.56 -8.86 9.96
N SER A 422 6.61 -8.00 10.34
CA SER A 422 5.39 -7.71 9.61
C SER A 422 5.47 -6.29 9.05
N SER A 423 5.13 -6.12 7.77
CA SER A 423 5.00 -4.80 7.16
C SER A 423 3.83 -4.05 7.80
N ASP A 424 4.09 -2.84 8.31
CA ASP A 424 3.11 -1.95 8.94
C ASP A 424 2.42 -1.07 7.89
N LEU A 425 3.19 -0.61 6.89
CA LEU A 425 2.71 0.30 5.85
C LEU A 425 3.37 0.04 4.49
N VAL A 426 2.77 0.63 3.45
CA VAL A 426 3.34 0.78 2.12
C VAL A 426 3.42 2.25 1.75
N LEU A 427 4.58 2.66 1.24
CA LEU A 427 4.80 3.96 0.63
C LEU A 427 4.54 3.87 -0.87
N ILE A 428 3.76 4.81 -1.40
CA ILE A 428 3.37 4.84 -2.80
C ILE A 428 3.83 6.15 -3.43
N GLY A 429 4.73 6.08 -4.40
CA GLY A 429 5.24 7.25 -5.12
C GLY A 429 4.34 7.70 -6.26
N ALA A 430 4.15 9.01 -6.36
CA ALA A 430 3.53 9.73 -7.47
C ALA A 430 4.48 10.85 -7.94
N PRO A 431 5.61 10.51 -8.60
CA PRO A 431 6.68 11.45 -8.90
C PRO A 431 6.26 12.58 -9.85
N HIS A 432 5.21 12.39 -10.65
CA HIS A 432 4.72 13.43 -11.56
C HIS A 432 3.55 14.24 -10.99
N PHE A 433 3.23 14.04 -9.71
CA PHE A 433 2.26 14.89 -9.02
C PHE A 433 2.71 16.35 -9.10
N TYR A 434 1.81 17.23 -9.51
CA TYR A 434 2.09 18.63 -9.77
C TYR A 434 1.32 19.53 -8.82
N GLU A 435 2.05 20.41 -8.16
CA GLU A 435 1.55 21.60 -7.49
C GLU A 435 2.41 22.80 -7.92
N GLN A 436 1.90 24.02 -7.70
CA GLN A 436 2.64 25.23 -8.07
C GLN A 436 4.00 25.35 -7.37
N THR A 437 4.14 24.76 -6.17
CA THR A 437 5.35 24.85 -5.35
C THR A 437 6.06 23.52 -5.17
N HIS A 438 5.39 22.38 -5.32
CA HIS A 438 5.96 21.05 -5.10
C HIS A 438 5.79 20.17 -6.34
N GLY A 439 6.78 19.32 -6.60
CA GLY A 439 6.77 18.35 -7.70
C GLY A 439 7.07 16.95 -7.20
N GLY A 440 6.08 16.08 -7.30
CA GLY A 440 6.08 14.74 -6.76
C GLY A 440 5.43 14.66 -5.37
N GLN A 441 4.95 13.47 -5.03
CA GLN A 441 4.28 13.16 -3.76
C GLN A 441 4.53 11.69 -3.41
N VAL A 442 4.57 11.38 -2.12
CA VAL A 442 4.54 9.98 -1.64
C VAL A 442 3.40 9.82 -0.65
N SER A 443 2.50 8.87 -0.89
CA SER A 443 1.41 8.53 0.03
C SER A 443 1.86 7.45 1.02
N VAL A 444 1.48 7.63 2.29
CA VAL A 444 1.74 6.68 3.38
C VAL A 444 0.46 5.91 3.66
N CYS A 445 0.46 4.61 3.39
CA CYS A 445 -0.73 3.77 3.47
C CYS A 445 -0.49 2.60 4.45
N PRO A 446 -1.03 2.65 5.68
CA PRO A 446 -0.84 1.61 6.73
C PRO A 446 -1.79 0.42 6.58
N PHE A 447 -1.30 -0.82 6.59
CA PHE A 447 -2.10 -1.97 6.15
C PHE A 447 -3.45 -2.07 6.92
N PRO A 448 -4.57 -2.26 6.21
CA PRO A 448 -5.90 -2.09 6.78
C PRO A 448 -6.17 -3.11 7.90
N GLN A 449 -6.44 -2.66 9.14
CA GLN A 449 -6.59 -3.55 10.30
C GLN A 449 -7.89 -4.39 10.32
N GLY A 450 -8.81 -4.24 9.34
CA GLY A 450 -10.10 -4.95 9.28
C GLY A 450 -10.69 -5.10 7.87
N VAL A 451 -11.98 -5.43 7.79
CA VAL A 451 -12.76 -5.55 6.53
C VAL A 451 -13.48 -4.22 6.24
N SER A 452 -12.72 -3.15 6.03
CA SER A 452 -13.29 -1.89 5.51
C SER A 452 -12.96 -1.78 4.03
N SER A 453 -14.00 -1.89 3.21
CA SER A 453 -13.96 -1.84 1.74
C SER A 453 -14.23 -0.44 1.19
N ASP A 454 -14.03 0.62 1.98
CA ASP A 454 -14.26 2.00 1.54
C ASP A 454 -12.95 2.70 1.14
N GLU A 455 -13.05 3.44 0.03
CA GLU A 455 -11.98 4.10 -0.72
C GLU A 455 -11.06 4.98 0.14
N THR A 456 -9.75 4.79 -0.04
CA THR A 456 -8.61 5.56 0.50
C THR A 456 -8.23 5.31 1.97
N TRP A 457 -7.44 4.25 2.18
CA TRP A 457 -6.79 3.92 3.46
C TRP A 457 -5.38 4.55 3.61
N CYS A 458 -5.07 5.61 2.86
CA CYS A 458 -3.79 6.30 3.00
C CYS A 458 -3.96 7.49 3.95
N ASP A 459 -3.26 7.43 5.08
CA ASP A 459 -3.46 8.33 6.22
C ASP A 459 -2.69 9.65 6.08
N ALA A 460 -1.58 9.64 5.35
CA ALA A 460 -0.68 10.79 5.24
C ALA A 460 0.00 10.88 3.88
N VAL A 461 0.57 12.06 3.60
CA VAL A 461 1.38 12.33 2.41
C VAL A 461 2.69 13.01 2.81
N LEU A 462 3.78 12.57 2.19
CA LEU A 462 5.11 13.14 2.34
C LEU A 462 5.43 14.01 1.12
N ARG A 463 6.18 15.10 1.35
CA ARG A 463 6.57 16.09 0.35
C ARG A 463 8.02 16.51 0.57
N GLY A 464 8.73 16.80 -0.52
CA GLY A 464 10.05 17.43 -0.49
C GLY A 464 9.97 18.95 -0.23
N GLU A 465 11.10 19.64 -0.41
CA GLU A 465 11.17 21.09 -0.26
C GLU A 465 10.34 21.83 -1.35
N PRO A 466 9.72 22.97 -1.00
CA PRO A 466 9.03 23.82 -1.97
C PRO A 466 10.01 24.51 -2.92
N GLY A 467 9.53 24.87 -4.11
CA GLY A 467 10.32 25.56 -5.16
C GLY A 467 10.72 24.64 -6.32
N HIS A 468 10.28 23.38 -6.31
CA HIS A 468 10.63 22.39 -7.33
C HIS A 468 9.39 21.70 -7.94
N PRO A 469 8.58 22.39 -8.78
CA PRO A 469 7.32 21.86 -9.33
C PRO A 469 7.47 20.60 -10.20
N TRP A 470 8.68 20.35 -10.70
CA TRP A 470 9.04 19.14 -11.46
C TRP A 470 10.15 18.34 -10.77
N GLY A 471 10.23 18.44 -9.44
CA GLY A 471 11.25 17.81 -8.60
C GLY A 471 11.28 16.28 -8.68
N ARG A 472 10.17 15.66 -9.09
CA ARG A 472 10.01 14.20 -9.16
C ARG A 472 10.23 13.52 -7.80
N PHE A 473 9.80 14.17 -6.72
CA PHE A 473 9.83 13.59 -5.38
C PHE A 473 9.01 12.29 -5.33
N GLY A 474 9.62 11.21 -4.83
CA GLY A 474 9.01 9.88 -4.84
C GLY A 474 9.28 9.08 -6.11
N ALA A 475 10.35 9.40 -6.87
CA ALA A 475 10.76 8.60 -8.02
C ALA A 475 11.45 7.28 -7.60
N ALA A 476 12.12 7.28 -6.45
CA ALA A 476 12.77 6.12 -5.85
C ALA A 476 12.52 6.12 -4.34
N LEU A 477 12.31 4.94 -3.77
CA LEU A 477 12.00 4.72 -2.36
C LEU A 477 12.86 3.56 -1.84
N THR A 478 13.36 3.66 -0.61
CA THR A 478 14.06 2.54 0.03
C THR A 478 13.97 2.64 1.56
N VAL A 479 13.94 1.48 2.23
CA VAL A 479 14.06 1.39 3.69
C VAL A 479 15.55 1.44 4.04
N LEU A 480 15.94 2.31 4.97
CA LEU A 480 17.31 2.42 5.44
C LEU A 480 17.55 1.64 6.75
N GLY A 481 16.46 1.30 7.46
CA GLY A 481 16.50 0.72 8.80
C GLY A 481 16.57 1.81 9.87
N ASP A 482 16.79 1.43 11.13
CA ASP A 482 16.95 2.37 12.25
C ASP A 482 18.34 3.03 12.18
N VAL A 483 18.39 4.29 11.72
CA VAL A 483 19.63 5.04 11.61
C VAL A 483 19.82 6.07 12.73
N ASN A 484 18.78 6.42 13.48
CA ASN A 484 18.86 7.38 14.60
C ASN A 484 18.93 6.71 16.00
N GLY A 485 18.75 5.39 16.07
CA GLY A 485 18.82 4.56 17.26
C GLY A 485 17.56 4.57 18.13
N ASP A 486 16.39 4.91 17.58
CA ASP A 486 15.11 4.89 18.29
C ASP A 486 14.32 3.57 18.14
N ARG A 487 14.88 2.60 17.41
CA ARG A 487 14.31 1.29 17.06
C ARG A 487 13.15 1.34 16.08
N LEU A 488 12.99 2.45 15.37
CA LEU A 488 12.01 2.59 14.31
C LEU A 488 12.73 2.65 12.96
N ALA A 489 12.17 1.99 11.94
CA ALA A 489 12.78 2.02 10.62
C ALA A 489 12.60 3.39 9.96
N ASP A 490 13.70 3.92 9.43
CA ASP A 490 13.75 5.16 8.65
C ASP A 490 13.76 4.86 7.15
N VAL A 491 13.32 5.85 6.34
CA VAL A 491 13.17 5.70 4.90
C VAL A 491 13.83 6.82 4.13
N ALA A 492 14.36 6.49 2.94
CA ALA A 492 14.96 7.45 2.02
C ALA A 492 14.13 7.59 0.74
N ILE A 493 13.95 8.82 0.27
CA ILE A 493 13.11 9.17 -0.88
C ILE A 493 13.90 10.03 -1.88
N GLY A 494 13.92 9.61 -3.14
CA GLY A 494 14.61 10.30 -4.23
C GLY A 494 13.75 11.34 -4.93
N ALA A 495 14.36 12.48 -5.28
CA ALA A 495 13.76 13.58 -6.02
C ALA A 495 14.72 14.06 -7.13
N PRO A 496 14.97 13.25 -8.18
CA PRO A 496 16.02 13.49 -9.17
C PRO A 496 15.79 14.72 -10.07
N GLY A 497 14.59 15.30 -10.08
CA GLY A 497 14.26 16.50 -10.85
C GLY A 497 14.53 17.82 -10.12
N GLU A 498 14.81 17.80 -8.82
CA GLU A 498 15.03 19.02 -8.04
C GLU A 498 16.28 19.77 -8.48
N GLN A 499 16.31 21.08 -8.19
CA GLN A 499 17.42 21.98 -8.54
C GLN A 499 17.82 21.86 -10.03
N GLU A 500 16.83 21.96 -10.93
CA GLU A 500 17.05 21.85 -12.39
C GLU A 500 17.68 20.51 -12.80
N ASN A 501 17.10 19.40 -12.33
CA ASN A 501 17.58 18.03 -12.60
C ASN A 501 18.96 17.69 -12.00
N ARG A 502 19.43 18.45 -11.01
CA ARG A 502 20.58 17.98 -10.20
C ARG A 502 20.16 16.81 -9.30
N GLY A 503 19.00 16.96 -8.69
CA GLY A 503 18.36 15.94 -7.87
C GLY A 503 18.74 16.03 -6.40
N ALA A 504 17.87 15.44 -5.57
CA ALA A 504 18.02 15.38 -4.13
C ALA A 504 17.57 14.02 -3.58
N VAL A 505 17.98 13.72 -2.35
CA VAL A 505 17.50 12.59 -1.56
C VAL A 505 17.08 13.10 -0.18
N TYR A 506 15.95 12.60 0.30
CA TYR A 506 15.35 12.98 1.57
C TYR A 506 15.36 11.80 2.52
N LEU A 507 15.67 12.05 3.80
CA LEU A 507 15.63 11.06 4.86
C LEU A 507 14.48 11.40 5.83
N PHE A 508 13.56 10.46 6.00
CA PHE A 508 12.38 10.58 6.86
C PHE A 508 12.40 9.52 7.96
N HIS A 509 11.93 9.92 9.14
CA HIS A 509 11.98 9.09 10.34
C HIS A 509 10.72 8.29 10.60
N GLY A 510 10.85 7.08 11.14
CA GLY A 510 9.72 6.32 11.67
C GLY A 510 9.07 7.00 12.89
N THR A 511 7.79 6.71 13.15
CA THR A 511 7.08 7.21 14.33
C THR A 511 6.51 6.05 15.17
N SER A 512 6.33 6.29 16.47
CA SER A 512 5.77 5.28 17.39
C SER A 512 4.31 4.89 17.08
N GLU A 513 3.63 5.66 16.23
CA GLU A 513 2.28 5.37 15.75
C GLU A 513 2.29 4.44 14.51
N LEU A 514 3.43 3.79 14.22
CA LEU A 514 3.65 2.95 13.04
C LEU A 514 3.47 3.72 11.72
N GLY A 515 3.91 4.98 11.70
CA GLY A 515 3.88 5.87 10.55
C GLY A 515 5.26 6.46 10.22
N ILE A 516 5.29 7.41 9.29
CA ILE A 516 6.49 8.15 8.90
C ILE A 516 6.29 9.63 9.23
N SER A 517 7.27 10.22 9.90
CA SER A 517 7.29 11.64 10.27
C SER A 517 7.35 12.49 9.00
N PRO A 518 6.59 13.60 8.88
CA PRO A 518 6.68 14.50 7.74
C PRO A 518 7.96 15.38 7.76
N SER A 519 8.67 15.42 8.90
CA SER A 519 9.93 16.15 9.02
C SER A 519 11.05 15.35 8.38
N HIS A 520 11.87 16.02 7.56
CA HIS A 520 12.94 15.38 6.80
C HIS A 520 14.25 16.14 6.90
N SER A 521 15.32 15.44 6.55
CA SER A 521 16.60 16.06 6.21
C SER A 521 16.90 15.84 4.73
N GLN A 522 17.48 16.85 4.06
CA GLN A 522 17.70 16.82 2.61
C GLN A 522 19.17 16.64 2.27
N LEU A 523 19.41 16.02 1.11
CA LEU A 523 20.71 15.85 0.51
C LEU A 523 20.72 16.21 -0.97
N SER A 524 21.55 17.17 -1.37
CA SER A 524 21.66 17.61 -2.77
C SER A 524 23.11 17.89 -3.19
N PRO A 525 23.88 16.86 -3.60
CA PRO A 525 25.18 17.06 -4.23
C PRO A 525 25.00 17.66 -5.64
N SER A 526 26.05 18.29 -6.18
CA SER A 526 26.04 18.89 -7.53
C SER A 526 26.20 17.86 -8.65
N LEU A 527 25.46 16.76 -8.60
CA LEU A 527 25.38 15.73 -9.66
C LEU A 527 24.09 15.91 -10.45
N GLN A 528 23.91 15.21 -11.57
CA GLN A 528 22.66 15.19 -12.33
C GLN A 528 21.85 13.93 -12.03
N TYR A 529 20.54 14.08 -11.90
CA TYR A 529 19.58 13.03 -11.54
C TYR A 529 19.97 12.25 -10.27
N PHE A 530 20.60 12.92 -9.31
CA PHE A 530 20.92 12.33 -8.02
C PHE A 530 19.64 11.90 -7.30
N GLY A 531 19.59 10.63 -6.88
CA GLY A 531 18.38 10.06 -6.28
C GLY A 531 17.42 9.42 -7.27
N GLN A 532 17.83 9.17 -8.52
CA GLN A 532 16.99 8.47 -9.51
C GLN A 532 16.78 6.99 -9.18
N SER A 533 17.70 6.38 -8.42
CA SER A 533 17.56 5.04 -7.86
C SER A 533 18.24 4.99 -6.49
N LEU A 534 17.68 4.19 -5.59
CA LEU A 534 18.11 4.09 -4.20
C LEU A 534 18.14 2.61 -3.77
N SER A 535 19.08 2.27 -2.90
CA SER A 535 19.10 1.00 -2.20
C SER A 535 19.81 1.17 -0.86
N GLY A 536 19.09 0.90 0.24
CA GLY A 536 19.61 1.00 1.60
C GLY A 536 19.31 -0.24 2.44
N GLY A 537 19.79 -0.20 3.69
CA GLY A 537 19.48 -1.19 4.73
C GLY A 537 20.57 -2.25 4.97
N GLN A 538 21.61 -2.33 4.13
CA GLN A 538 22.77 -3.20 4.34
C GLN A 538 24.02 -2.40 4.73
N ASP A 539 24.93 -3.05 5.46
CA ASP A 539 26.25 -2.55 5.83
C ASP A 539 27.29 -3.05 4.81
N LEU A 540 27.70 -2.18 3.88
CA LEU A 540 28.73 -2.44 2.88
C LEU A 540 30.11 -1.93 3.33
N THR A 541 30.15 -0.98 4.27
CA THR A 541 31.41 -0.42 4.79
C THR A 541 32.02 -1.22 5.95
N GLN A 542 31.31 -2.22 6.44
CA GLN A 542 31.69 -3.14 7.52
C GLN A 542 31.93 -2.42 8.87
N ASP A 543 31.20 -1.33 9.12
CA ASP A 543 31.26 -0.59 10.38
C ASP A 543 30.09 -0.89 11.34
N GLY A 544 29.21 -1.81 10.94
CA GLY A 544 28.02 -2.23 11.67
C GLY A 544 26.85 -1.27 11.52
N LEU A 545 26.93 -0.28 10.64
CA LEU A 545 25.87 0.69 10.37
C LEU A 545 25.31 0.49 8.96
N ALA A 546 24.03 0.84 8.76
CA ALA A 546 23.43 0.75 7.43
C ALA A 546 24.00 1.82 6.50
N ASP A 547 24.22 1.46 5.24
CA ASP A 547 24.65 2.37 4.19
C ASP A 547 23.52 2.65 3.21
N LEU A 548 23.60 3.77 2.51
CA LEU A 548 22.69 4.16 1.44
C LEU A 548 23.46 4.26 0.11
N ALA A 549 23.05 3.45 -0.87
CA ALA A 549 23.50 3.59 -2.25
C ALA A 549 22.53 4.49 -3.05
N VAL A 550 23.09 5.43 -3.81
CA VAL A 550 22.34 6.41 -4.61
C VAL A 550 22.84 6.41 -6.05
N GLY A 551 21.94 6.18 -7.00
CA GLY A 551 22.20 6.32 -8.43
C GLY A 551 22.09 7.77 -8.90
N ALA A 552 22.94 8.14 -9.84
CA ALA A 552 22.95 9.41 -10.55
C ALA A 552 23.43 9.21 -11.99
N GLN A 553 23.36 10.23 -12.84
CA GLN A 553 23.82 10.11 -14.21
C GLN A 553 25.33 9.88 -14.28
N GLY A 554 25.74 8.68 -14.74
CA GLY A 554 27.15 8.29 -14.89
C GLY A 554 27.86 8.02 -13.56
N HIS A 555 27.14 8.01 -12.44
CA HIS A 555 27.71 7.86 -11.10
C HIS A 555 26.83 6.98 -10.20
N ALA A 556 27.46 6.28 -9.27
CA ALA A 556 26.79 5.66 -8.13
C ALA A 556 27.53 6.06 -6.86
N LEU A 557 26.81 6.48 -5.83
CA LEU A 557 27.37 6.95 -4.57
C LEU A 557 27.00 5.99 -3.47
N LEU A 558 27.96 5.67 -2.60
CA LEU A 558 27.72 4.97 -1.35
C LEU A 558 27.94 5.96 -0.21
N LEU A 559 26.85 6.24 0.50
CA LEU A 559 26.78 7.13 1.66
C LEU A 559 26.69 6.26 2.90
N ARG A 560 27.68 6.38 3.78
CA ARG A 560 27.66 5.66 5.07
C ARG A 560 26.91 6.45 6.11
N THR A 561 26.25 5.77 7.04
CA THR A 561 25.69 6.44 8.21
C THR A 561 26.76 6.63 9.29
N ARG A 562 26.55 7.60 10.17
CA ARG A 562 27.48 8.01 11.22
C ARG A 562 26.98 7.51 12.57
N PRO A 563 27.90 7.09 13.48
CA PRO A 563 27.51 6.70 14.82
C PRO A 563 26.87 7.87 15.56
N VAL A 564 25.64 7.69 16.02
CA VAL A 564 24.91 8.70 16.78
C VAL A 564 25.18 8.52 18.28
N LEU A 565 25.50 9.64 18.93
CA LEU A 565 25.83 9.74 20.35
C LEU A 565 24.76 10.54 21.07
N ARG A 566 24.41 10.11 22.27
CA ARG A 566 23.58 10.86 23.23
C ARG A 566 24.40 11.15 24.48
N MET A 567 24.28 12.36 25.00
CA MET A 567 24.98 12.78 26.22
C MET A 567 23.98 13.12 27.32
N TRP A 568 24.25 12.60 28.51
CA TRP A 568 23.53 12.91 29.74
C TRP A 568 24.45 13.68 30.68
N ALA A 569 23.92 14.72 31.32
CA ALA A 569 24.62 15.46 32.36
C ALA A 569 23.83 15.42 33.67
N ASN A 570 24.53 15.23 34.78
CA ASN A 570 24.00 15.31 36.13
C ASN A 570 24.86 16.26 36.96
N ILE A 571 24.24 17.19 37.68
CA ILE A 571 24.94 18.24 38.43
C ILE A 571 24.53 18.18 39.90
N HIS A 572 25.50 17.95 40.77
CA HIS A 572 25.32 17.88 42.22
C HIS A 572 26.04 19.05 42.88
N ILE A 573 25.35 19.82 43.71
CA ILE A 573 25.94 20.93 44.47
C ILE A 573 26.06 20.52 45.94
N THR A 574 27.20 20.81 46.56
CA THR A 574 27.46 20.54 47.97
C THR A 574 28.03 21.79 48.64
N PRO A 575 27.36 22.35 49.67
CA PRO A 575 26.11 21.90 50.29
C PRO A 575 24.89 22.02 49.36
N THR A 576 23.81 21.30 49.70
CA THR A 576 22.56 21.29 48.91
C THR A 576 21.71 22.54 49.11
N GLU A 577 22.01 23.36 50.12
CA GLU A 577 21.36 24.63 50.43
C GLU A 577 22.38 25.62 51.00
N ILE A 578 22.10 26.92 50.86
CA ILE A 578 22.95 28.00 51.36
C ILE A 578 22.50 28.35 52.78
N ALA A 579 23.35 28.07 53.77
CA ALA A 579 23.03 28.34 55.15
C ALA A 579 22.79 29.84 55.44
N ARG A 580 21.88 30.15 56.36
CA ARG A 580 21.47 31.50 56.75
C ARG A 580 22.63 32.37 57.21
N SER A 581 23.53 31.79 57.97
CA SER A 581 24.77 32.45 58.44
C SER A 581 25.67 32.97 57.32
N VAL A 582 25.47 32.52 56.08
CA VAL A 582 26.30 32.87 54.93
C VAL A 582 25.75 34.09 54.16
N TYR A 583 24.46 34.40 54.26
CA TYR A 583 23.83 35.54 53.57
C TYR A 583 23.18 36.56 54.51
N GLU A 584 23.24 36.35 55.83
CA GLU A 584 22.77 37.29 56.85
C GLU A 584 23.72 38.51 56.94
N CYS A 585 23.13 39.70 56.87
CA CYS A 585 23.85 40.97 56.79
C CYS A 585 24.48 41.38 58.12
N GLU A 586 25.74 41.04 58.37
CA GLU A 586 26.53 41.65 59.45
C GLU A 586 27.46 42.76 58.93
N PRO A 587 27.52 43.94 59.58
CA PRO A 587 28.22 45.13 59.07
C PRO A 587 29.76 45.03 58.98
N LEU A 588 30.36 43.90 59.34
CA LEU A 588 31.82 43.71 59.43
C LEU A 588 32.33 42.39 58.79
N ALA A 589 31.56 41.76 57.90
CA ALA A 589 32.00 40.52 57.23
C ALA A 589 32.94 40.81 56.04
N THR A 590 34.15 40.25 56.06
CA THR A 590 35.11 40.25 54.94
C THR A 590 34.90 39.02 54.02
N PHE A 591 34.67 39.26 52.73
CA PHE A 591 34.40 38.27 51.66
C PHE A 591 35.67 37.60 51.08
N PRO A 592 35.58 36.44 50.38
CA PRO A 592 34.37 35.76 49.88
C PRO A 592 33.98 34.50 50.67
N HIS A 593 32.67 34.30 50.86
CA HIS A 593 32.12 33.06 51.39
C HIS A 593 32.07 31.99 50.29
N ASP A 594 32.76 30.87 50.53
CA ASP A 594 32.71 29.64 49.71
C ASP A 594 31.28 29.08 49.78
N LEU A 595 30.56 29.16 48.66
CA LEU A 595 29.20 28.62 48.52
C LEU A 595 29.21 27.10 48.38
N GLY A 596 30.38 26.50 48.12
CA GLY A 596 30.56 25.07 47.97
C GLY A 596 31.06 24.65 46.60
N LYS A 597 30.89 23.36 46.31
CA LYS A 597 31.36 22.70 45.08
C LYS A 597 30.18 22.18 44.27
N ALA A 598 30.14 22.54 42.98
CA ALA A 598 29.28 21.93 42.00
C ALA A 598 30.06 20.83 41.26
N THR A 599 29.63 19.58 41.44
CA THR A 599 30.17 18.40 40.73
C THR A 599 29.31 18.11 39.50
N VAL A 600 29.91 18.24 38.32
CA VAL A 600 29.30 17.99 37.02
C VAL A 600 29.74 16.61 36.54
N CYS A 601 28.79 15.71 36.34
CA CYS A 601 29.00 14.37 35.80
C CYS A 601 28.41 14.26 34.40
N LEU A 602 29.24 13.89 33.43
CA LEU A 602 28.90 13.71 32.02
C LEU A 602 28.99 12.23 31.64
N HIS A 603 27.99 11.74 30.91
CA HIS A 603 27.95 10.36 30.42
C HIS A 603 27.55 10.35 28.94
N VAL A 604 28.46 9.88 28.08
CA VAL A 604 28.24 9.73 26.64
C VAL A 604 27.87 8.28 26.35
N SER A 605 26.78 8.07 25.61
CA SER A 605 26.29 6.76 25.20
C SER A 605 26.02 6.73 23.70
N GLN A 606 26.21 5.56 23.07
CA GLN A 606 25.89 5.33 21.66
C GLN A 606 24.44 4.88 21.48
N SER A 607 23.79 5.34 20.42
CA SER A 607 22.42 4.99 20.02
C SER A 607 22.35 5.02 18.48
N PRO A 608 22.13 3.91 17.76
CA PRO A 608 21.95 2.54 18.25
C PRO A 608 23.24 1.97 18.85
N LYS A 609 23.11 0.96 19.71
CA LYS A 609 24.27 0.27 20.29
C LYS A 609 24.88 -0.66 19.24
N ASN A 610 26.07 -0.32 18.75
CA ASN A 610 26.77 -1.16 17.78
C ASN A 610 28.01 -1.82 18.39
N GLN A 611 28.69 -2.64 17.59
CA GLN A 611 29.94 -3.31 17.98
C GLN A 611 31.15 -2.36 18.04
N LEU A 612 30.97 -1.07 17.74
CA LEU A 612 32.02 -0.06 17.77
C LEU A 612 32.45 0.24 19.22
N VAL A 613 33.65 -0.21 19.59
CA VAL A 613 34.24 0.00 20.92
C VAL A 613 35.23 1.19 20.88
N ASN A 614 35.32 1.94 21.98
CA ASN A 614 36.27 3.06 22.18
C ASN A 614 36.02 4.34 21.37
N LEU A 615 34.76 4.73 21.17
CA LEU A 615 34.43 6.05 20.64
C LEU A 615 34.91 7.15 21.59
N GLN A 616 35.63 8.14 21.03
CA GLN A 616 36.10 9.33 21.73
C GLN A 616 35.42 10.58 21.17
N SER A 617 35.20 11.57 22.03
CA SER A 617 34.55 12.82 21.66
C SER A 617 35.14 13.99 22.43
N ILE A 618 35.25 15.14 21.77
CA ILE A 618 35.59 16.40 22.40
C ILE A 618 34.28 17.06 22.81
N VAL A 619 34.10 17.21 24.13
CA VAL A 619 32.92 17.84 24.71
C VAL A 619 33.31 19.20 25.25
N THR A 620 32.68 20.25 24.71
CA THR A 620 32.79 21.61 25.23
C THR A 620 31.51 21.94 25.99
N PHE A 621 31.61 22.21 27.28
CA PHE A 621 30.45 22.58 28.09
C PHE A 621 30.65 23.92 28.80
N ASP A 622 29.59 24.70 28.80
CA ASP A 622 29.50 26.03 29.41
C ASP A 622 28.59 25.95 30.62
N LEU A 623 29.11 26.39 31.77
CA LEU A 623 28.37 26.57 33.01
C LEU A 623 28.05 28.04 33.19
N THR A 624 26.79 28.35 33.52
CA THR A 624 26.31 29.71 33.80
C THR A 624 25.55 29.72 35.12
N LEU A 625 25.99 30.57 36.05
CA LEU A 625 25.29 30.86 37.30
C LEU A 625 24.31 32.03 37.10
N ASP A 626 23.08 31.88 37.61
CA ASP A 626 21.98 32.83 37.49
C ASP A 626 21.78 33.35 36.04
N PRO A 627 21.53 32.46 35.06
CA PRO A 627 21.31 32.85 33.67
C PRO A 627 20.09 33.77 33.55
N GLY A 628 20.25 34.90 32.85
CA GLY A 628 19.16 35.87 32.62
C GLY A 628 19.00 36.93 33.70
N ARG A 629 19.72 36.85 34.83
CA ARG A 629 19.79 37.97 35.79
C ARG A 629 20.71 39.08 35.31
N LEU A 630 20.34 40.33 35.61
CA LEU A 630 21.19 41.51 35.41
C LEU A 630 22.44 41.44 36.31
N SER A 631 22.24 41.14 37.59
CA SER A 631 23.31 40.95 38.58
C SER A 631 23.29 39.50 39.09
N PRO A 632 24.29 38.66 38.71
CA PRO A 632 24.34 37.28 39.18
C PRO A 632 24.79 37.23 40.65
N ARG A 633 24.17 36.38 41.46
CA ARG A 633 24.50 36.30 42.90
C ARG A 633 25.77 35.49 43.14
N ALA A 634 26.06 34.53 42.28
CA ALA A 634 27.22 33.64 42.40
C ALA A 634 28.16 33.73 41.19
N ILE A 635 29.43 33.44 41.44
CA ILE A 635 30.52 33.36 40.47
C ILE A 635 31.35 32.09 40.68
N PHE A 636 32.03 31.67 39.64
CA PHE A 636 33.05 30.62 39.75
C PHE A 636 34.34 31.19 40.32
N GLN A 637 34.98 30.44 41.24
CA GLN A 637 36.25 30.86 41.84
C GLN A 637 37.35 31.12 40.80
N GLU A 638 37.37 30.27 39.79
CA GLU A 638 38.45 30.20 38.81
C GLU A 638 38.42 31.39 37.84
N THR A 639 37.25 31.73 37.30
CA THR A 639 37.10 32.83 36.33
C THR A 639 36.74 34.15 36.98
N ARG A 640 36.29 34.13 38.24
CA ARG A 640 35.68 35.28 38.94
C ARG A 640 34.50 35.89 38.17
N THR A 641 33.83 35.09 37.34
CA THR A 641 32.63 35.49 36.59
C THR A 641 31.54 34.45 36.76
N ARG A 642 30.32 34.76 36.32
CA ARG A 642 29.19 33.82 36.33
C ARG A 642 29.30 32.70 35.28
N ASN A 643 30.31 32.75 34.40
CA ASN A 643 30.48 31.80 33.30
C ASN A 643 31.78 31.00 33.46
N LEU A 644 31.73 29.72 33.10
CA LEU A 644 32.89 28.85 33.06
C LEU A 644 32.76 27.89 31.88
N THR A 645 33.78 27.85 31.02
CA THR A 645 33.83 26.93 29.89
C THR A 645 34.87 25.85 30.16
N ARG A 646 34.53 24.62 29.79
CA ARG A 646 35.41 23.45 29.87
C ARG A 646 35.42 22.71 28.55
N VAL A 647 36.60 22.21 28.19
CA VAL A 647 36.81 21.35 27.03
C VAL A 647 37.45 20.08 27.54
N GLN A 648 36.75 18.96 27.37
CA GLN A 648 37.20 17.66 27.85
C GLN A 648 37.08 16.61 26.75
N GLU A 649 38.07 15.75 26.67
CA GLU A 649 38.00 14.55 25.84
C GLU A 649 37.40 13.40 26.65
N LEU A 650 36.27 12.89 26.17
CA LEU A 650 35.45 11.88 26.83
C LEU A 650 35.30 10.65 25.94
N GLY A 651 35.38 9.48 26.57
CA GLY A 651 34.92 8.22 25.98
C GLY A 651 33.49 7.90 26.41
N LEU A 652 33.09 6.63 26.29
CA LEU A 652 31.78 6.14 26.73
C LEU A 652 31.63 5.97 28.25
N LYS A 653 32.71 6.17 29.03
CA LYS A 653 32.67 6.09 30.50
C LYS A 653 32.20 7.42 31.08
N GLN A 654 31.51 7.36 32.22
CA GLN A 654 31.14 8.55 32.97
C GLN A 654 32.39 9.32 33.44
N HIS A 655 32.38 10.63 33.29
CA HIS A 655 33.41 11.54 33.76
C HIS A 655 32.78 12.59 34.67
N CYS A 656 33.40 12.87 35.82
CA CYS A 656 32.91 13.88 36.74
C CYS A 656 34.02 14.86 37.11
N GLU A 657 33.69 16.15 37.12
CA GLU A 657 34.58 17.25 37.53
C GLU A 657 33.87 18.12 38.57
N ALA A 658 34.60 18.61 39.57
CA ALA A 658 34.07 19.49 40.60
C ALA A 658 34.63 20.91 40.47
N VAL A 659 33.74 21.91 40.48
CA VAL A 659 34.06 23.34 40.36
C VAL A 659 33.55 24.12 41.56
N ARG A 660 34.34 25.07 42.06
CA ARG A 660 34.02 25.88 43.25
C ARG A 660 33.24 27.14 42.89
N VAL A 661 32.24 27.45 43.72
CA VAL A 661 31.33 28.59 43.54
C VAL A 661 31.45 29.54 44.74
N HIS A 662 31.42 30.84 44.49
CA HIS A 662 31.47 31.92 45.51
C HIS A 662 30.36 32.93 45.26
N PHE A 663 30.01 33.72 46.27
CA PHE A 663 29.20 34.93 46.05
C PHE A 663 29.96 35.99 45.24
N LEU A 664 29.26 36.74 44.38
CA LEU A 664 29.83 37.83 43.58
C LEU A 664 30.11 39.09 44.43
N LEU A 665 29.30 39.37 45.45
CA LEU A 665 29.23 40.69 46.07
C LEU A 665 30.20 40.85 47.25
N PRO A 666 31.06 41.88 47.20
CA PRO A 666 31.41 42.72 48.35
C PRO A 666 30.98 44.18 48.13
N PRO A 667 30.41 44.94 49.09
CA PRO A 667 30.03 44.63 50.47
C PRO A 667 28.50 44.58 50.73
N ASP A 668 27.66 44.60 49.69
CA ASP A 668 26.20 44.66 49.86
C ASP A 668 25.56 43.27 49.85
N CYS A 669 24.57 43.09 50.72
CA CYS A 669 23.87 41.84 50.93
C CYS A 669 23.18 41.29 49.67
N VAL A 670 22.94 39.98 49.67
CA VAL A 670 22.13 39.33 48.64
C VAL A 670 20.69 39.83 48.74
N GLU A 671 20.28 40.75 47.85
CA GLU A 671 18.93 41.35 47.85
C GLU A 671 17.80 40.31 47.68
N ASP A 672 18.07 39.24 46.95
CA ASP A 672 17.12 38.17 46.67
C ASP A 672 17.65 36.83 47.19
N SER A 673 17.31 36.54 48.44
CA SER A 673 17.52 35.27 49.14
C SER A 673 16.30 34.35 49.09
N VAL A 674 15.29 34.65 48.27
CA VAL A 674 14.05 33.85 48.19
C VAL A 674 14.14 32.83 47.06
N THR A 675 14.60 33.28 45.90
CA THR A 675 14.72 32.41 44.72
C THR A 675 16.04 31.62 44.73
N PRO A 676 16.08 30.36 44.28
CA PRO A 676 17.32 29.59 44.26
C PRO A 676 18.33 30.14 43.24
N ILE A 677 19.62 29.95 43.50
CA ILE A 677 20.69 30.21 42.52
C ILE A 677 20.65 29.10 41.47
N ILE A 678 20.48 29.47 40.19
CA ILE A 678 20.37 28.48 39.11
C ILE A 678 21.74 28.27 38.47
N LEU A 679 22.18 27.03 38.37
CA LEU A 679 23.34 26.63 37.58
C LEU A 679 22.86 25.92 36.31
N ARG A 680 23.11 26.54 35.15
CA ARG A 680 22.79 26.01 33.83
C ARG A 680 24.04 25.49 33.14
N LEU A 681 23.99 24.27 32.63
CA LEU A 681 24.97 23.67 31.74
C LEU A 681 24.43 23.66 30.31
N ASN A 682 25.23 24.13 29.38
CA ASN A 682 25.06 23.95 27.94
C ASN A 682 26.26 23.16 27.40
N PHE A 683 26.10 22.37 26.35
CA PHE A 683 27.23 21.67 25.75
C PHE A 683 27.16 21.56 24.23
N SER A 684 28.33 21.32 23.65
CA SER A 684 28.53 20.83 22.29
C SER A 684 29.44 19.60 22.33
N LEU A 685 29.19 18.65 21.42
CA LEU A 685 29.94 17.41 21.33
C LEU A 685 30.37 17.22 19.87
N VAL A 686 31.67 17.03 19.67
CA VAL A 686 32.27 16.70 18.37
C VAL A 686 32.98 15.35 18.50
N GLY A 687 32.55 14.35 17.73
CA GLY A 687 33.20 13.04 17.71
C GLY A 687 34.59 13.10 17.08
N LYS A 688 35.55 12.38 17.64
CA LYS A 688 36.87 12.25 17.01
C LYS A 688 36.79 11.31 15.80
N PRO A 689 37.51 11.58 14.70
CA PRO A 689 37.56 10.69 13.55
C PRO A 689 38.12 9.32 13.91
N ILE A 690 37.46 8.25 13.46
CA ILE A 690 37.91 6.88 13.67
C ILE A 690 38.82 6.49 12.51
N SER A 691 40.14 6.48 12.74
CA SER A 691 41.13 6.24 11.68
C SER A 691 41.00 4.86 11.02
N SER A 692 40.56 3.83 11.74
CA SER A 692 40.33 2.48 11.19
C SER A 692 39.16 2.42 10.22
N LEU A 693 38.23 3.39 10.26
CA LEU A 693 37.02 3.45 9.44
C LEU A 693 37.05 4.67 8.52
N ARG A 694 38.17 4.88 7.81
CA ARG A 694 38.38 6.04 6.90
C ARG A 694 37.89 7.36 7.52
N ASN A 695 38.33 7.65 8.74
CA ASN A 695 38.02 8.88 9.48
C ASN A 695 36.52 9.15 9.72
N LEU A 696 35.69 8.11 9.83
CA LEU A 696 34.29 8.24 10.21
C LEU A 696 34.15 9.03 11.53
N GLN A 697 33.33 10.07 11.54
CA GLN A 697 33.15 10.94 12.71
C GLN A 697 31.79 10.69 13.38
N PRO A 698 31.76 10.28 14.65
CA PRO A 698 30.54 10.23 15.44
C PRO A 698 29.91 11.61 15.60
N MET A 699 28.60 11.65 15.86
CA MET A 699 27.86 12.90 15.99
C MET A 699 26.84 12.87 17.11
N LEU A 700 26.46 14.05 17.61
CA LEU A 700 25.41 14.19 18.60
C LEU A 700 24.03 14.05 17.94
N ALA A 701 23.12 13.30 18.56
CA ALA A 701 21.73 13.20 18.11
C ALA A 701 21.07 14.58 18.00
N VAL A 702 20.26 14.81 16.96
CA VAL A 702 19.64 16.11 16.69
C VAL A 702 18.63 16.49 17.77
N ASP A 703 17.91 15.50 18.28
CA ASP A 703 16.92 15.59 19.36
C ASP A 703 17.56 15.61 20.77
N ALA A 704 18.90 15.60 20.88
CA ALA A 704 19.58 15.56 22.17
C ALA A 704 19.31 16.83 23.00
N GLN A 705 18.90 16.64 24.26
CA GLN A 705 18.74 17.74 25.20
C GLN A 705 20.08 18.41 25.49
N ARG A 706 20.29 19.65 25.01
CA ARG A 706 21.56 20.40 25.17
C ARG A 706 21.70 21.18 26.48
N TYR A 707 20.59 21.48 27.14
CA TYR A 707 20.55 22.31 28.35
C TYR A 707 20.18 21.49 29.57
N PHE A 708 21.00 21.56 30.61
CA PHE A 708 20.72 20.98 31.93
C PHE A 708 20.74 22.08 32.97
N THR A 709 19.86 22.01 33.96
CA THR A 709 19.75 23.02 35.02
C THR A 709 19.66 22.34 36.36
N THR A 710 20.38 22.88 37.34
CA THR A 710 20.24 22.54 38.75
C THR A 710 20.09 23.82 39.57
N SER A 711 19.57 23.71 40.77
CA SER A 711 19.24 24.84 41.63
C SER A 711 19.90 24.68 43.00
N LEU A 712 20.47 25.76 43.52
CA LEU A 712 21.00 25.87 44.88
C LEU A 712 20.10 26.83 45.68
N PRO A 713 19.17 26.30 46.48
CA PRO A 713 18.27 27.10 47.31
C PRO A 713 18.99 27.77 48.49
N PHE A 714 18.40 28.86 48.98
CA PHE A 714 18.76 29.47 50.26
C PHE A 714 17.99 28.80 51.39
N GLU A 715 18.63 28.66 52.56
CA GLU A 715 17.96 28.28 53.80
C GLU A 715 16.81 29.26 54.06
N LYS A 716 15.66 28.76 54.53
CA LYS A 716 14.45 29.58 54.65
C LYS A 716 14.37 30.22 56.03
N ASN A 717 13.75 31.41 56.13
CA ASN A 717 13.59 32.09 57.42
C ASN A 717 12.37 31.53 58.19
N CYS A 718 12.59 30.42 58.87
CA CYS A 718 11.55 29.63 59.55
C CYS A 718 11.30 30.02 61.02
N GLY A 719 11.70 31.20 61.47
CA GLY A 719 11.65 31.53 62.91
C GLY A 719 12.80 30.93 63.72
N ALA A 720 12.70 30.99 65.05
CA ALA A 720 13.79 30.69 65.99
C ALA A 720 14.06 29.19 66.21
N ASP A 721 13.09 28.35 65.86
CA ASP A 721 13.20 26.88 65.88
C ASP A 721 13.78 26.32 64.57
N HIS A 722 14.03 27.16 63.56
CA HIS A 722 14.63 26.81 62.26
C HIS A 722 13.85 25.72 61.48
N VAL A 723 12.59 25.45 61.82
CA VAL A 723 11.77 24.41 61.18
C VAL A 723 10.59 25.08 60.48
N CYS A 724 10.63 25.20 59.15
CA CYS A 724 9.51 25.76 58.38
C CYS A 724 8.40 24.73 58.31
N GLN A 725 7.31 24.95 59.06
CA GLN A 725 6.17 24.05 59.06
C GLN A 725 4.99 24.65 58.29
N ASP A 726 4.90 24.31 57.00
CA ASP A 726 3.72 24.62 56.18
C ASP A 726 2.64 23.53 56.32
N ASP A 727 1.36 23.93 56.26
CA ASP A 727 0.20 23.03 56.28
C ASP A 727 -0.50 23.11 54.93
N LEU A 728 0.12 22.49 53.92
CA LEU A 728 -0.38 22.48 52.56
C LEU A 728 -1.51 21.48 52.38
N SER A 729 -2.57 21.94 51.72
CA SER A 729 -3.72 21.13 51.37
C SER A 729 -4.09 21.32 49.91
N ILE A 730 -4.50 20.24 49.25
CA ILE A 730 -4.94 20.24 47.85
C ILE A 730 -6.29 19.53 47.72
N SER A 731 -7.15 20.09 46.85
CA SER A 731 -8.35 19.41 46.37
C SER A 731 -8.58 19.75 44.91
N PHE A 732 -9.16 18.82 44.15
CA PHE A 732 -9.59 19.11 42.80
C PHE A 732 -10.86 18.35 42.44
N GLY A 733 -11.66 18.95 41.56
CA GLY A 733 -12.89 18.36 41.06
C GLY A 733 -13.03 18.58 39.55
N VAL A 734 -13.78 17.70 38.90
CA VAL A 734 -14.11 17.84 37.48
C VAL A 734 -15.36 18.71 37.38
N SER A 735 -15.33 19.73 36.52
CA SER A 735 -16.52 20.54 36.25
C SER A 735 -17.43 19.80 35.27
N ASP A 736 -18.70 19.63 35.66
CA ASP A 736 -19.83 19.20 34.81
C ASP A 736 -19.84 17.76 34.25
N LEU A 737 -18.80 16.95 34.50
CA LEU A 737 -18.74 15.54 34.04
C LEU A 737 -18.82 14.54 35.20
N LYS A 738 -19.81 13.65 35.16
CA LYS A 738 -19.93 12.50 36.09
C LYS A 738 -19.24 11.23 35.58
N THR A 739 -19.09 11.10 34.27
CA THR A 739 -18.48 9.96 33.57
C THR A 739 -17.69 10.50 32.38
N LEU A 740 -16.49 9.99 32.15
CA LEU A 740 -15.67 10.31 30.98
C LEU A 740 -16.01 9.35 29.82
N MET A 741 -16.45 9.90 28.69
CA MET A 741 -16.75 9.16 27.47
C MET A 741 -15.58 9.27 26.48
N VAL A 742 -14.69 8.28 26.48
CA VAL A 742 -13.54 8.22 25.56
C VAL A 742 -14.03 8.07 24.12
N GLY A 743 -13.54 8.93 23.21
CA GLY A 743 -14.00 9.03 21.82
C GLY A 743 -15.08 10.08 21.58
N SER A 744 -15.69 10.63 22.65
CA SER A 744 -16.65 11.74 22.58
C SER A 744 -16.17 12.99 23.33
N ASN A 745 -15.61 12.83 24.53
CA ASN A 745 -14.96 13.91 25.25
C ASN A 745 -13.51 14.04 24.80
N LEU A 746 -13.17 15.16 24.16
CA LEU A 746 -11.80 15.47 23.73
C LEU A 746 -10.99 16.23 24.79
N GLU A 747 -11.66 16.76 25.81
CA GLU A 747 -11.03 17.55 26.88
C GLU A 747 -11.58 17.18 28.26
N LEU A 748 -10.72 17.19 29.26
CA LEU A 748 -11.05 17.03 30.68
C LEU A 748 -10.52 18.23 31.48
N ASN A 749 -11.43 18.98 32.11
CA ASN A 749 -11.11 20.16 32.90
C ASN A 749 -11.15 19.85 34.40
N LEU A 750 -10.03 20.07 35.09
CA LEU A 750 -9.90 19.92 36.54
C LEU A 750 -9.79 21.29 37.20
N LYS A 751 -10.72 21.59 38.11
CA LYS A 751 -10.65 22.78 38.97
C LYS A 751 -9.90 22.42 40.24
N VAL A 752 -8.71 22.99 40.41
CA VAL A 752 -7.75 22.66 41.46
C VAL A 752 -7.67 23.80 42.46
N ARG A 753 -7.78 23.51 43.74
CA ARG A 753 -7.61 24.45 44.85
C ARG A 753 -6.47 23.99 45.74
N VAL A 754 -5.53 24.89 46.00
CA VAL A 754 -4.39 24.71 46.91
C VAL A 754 -4.48 25.79 47.99
N TRP A 755 -4.20 25.44 49.23
CA TRP A 755 -4.14 26.41 50.32
C TRP A 755 -3.12 26.01 51.37
N ASN A 756 -2.65 27.00 52.13
CA ASN A 756 -1.67 26.85 53.20
C ASN A 756 -2.19 27.47 54.49
N ASP A 757 -2.43 26.63 55.51
CA ASP A 757 -2.90 27.06 56.82
C ASP A 757 -1.76 27.23 57.85
N GLY A 758 -0.51 26.96 57.45
CA GLY A 758 0.70 27.03 58.27
C GLY A 758 1.59 28.24 57.98
N GLU A 759 2.89 28.09 58.23
CA GLU A 759 3.92 29.09 57.91
C GLU A 759 4.16 29.23 56.41
N ASP A 760 4.98 30.20 56.00
CA ASP A 760 5.22 30.47 54.59
C ASP A 760 5.78 29.24 53.85
N SER A 761 5.11 28.88 52.76
CA SER A 761 5.49 27.76 51.89
C SER A 761 6.36 28.26 50.75
N TYR A 762 7.61 27.81 50.68
CA TYR A 762 8.55 28.19 49.63
C TYR A 762 8.54 27.15 48.51
N GLY A 763 8.57 27.61 47.26
CA GLY A 763 8.59 26.70 46.10
C GLY A 763 7.39 25.75 46.06
N THR A 764 6.18 26.23 46.38
CA THR A 764 4.98 25.39 46.33
C THR A 764 4.76 24.89 44.91
N ALA A 765 4.66 23.57 44.75
CA ALA A 765 4.45 22.92 43.47
C ALA A 765 3.35 21.86 43.57
N VAL A 766 2.53 21.76 42.52
CA VAL A 766 1.53 20.71 42.34
C VAL A 766 2.02 19.73 41.29
N THR A 767 2.10 18.46 41.68
CA THR A 767 2.44 17.35 40.78
C THR A 767 1.19 16.54 40.47
N PHE A 768 0.79 16.46 39.19
CA PHE A 768 -0.26 15.55 38.73
C PHE A 768 0.34 14.25 38.22
N PHE A 769 -0.33 13.14 38.52
CA PHE A 769 -0.06 11.81 37.99
C PHE A 769 -1.31 11.29 37.28
N TYR A 770 -1.15 10.93 36.01
CA TYR A 770 -2.24 10.51 35.14
C TYR A 770 -1.78 9.41 34.16
N PRO A 771 -2.70 8.55 33.70
CA PRO A 771 -2.37 7.46 32.78
C PRO A 771 -2.09 7.96 31.34
N PRO A 772 -1.44 7.13 30.50
CA PRO A 772 -1.27 7.44 29.08
C PRO A 772 -2.63 7.44 28.39
N GLY A 773 -2.85 8.42 27.51
CA GLY A 773 -4.16 8.69 26.90
C GLY A 773 -4.76 10.04 27.32
N LEU A 774 -4.25 10.64 28.40
CA LEU A 774 -4.41 12.06 28.70
C LEU A 774 -3.11 12.79 28.37
N SER A 775 -3.18 14.04 27.90
CA SER A 775 -2.03 14.91 27.67
C SER A 775 -2.32 16.32 28.19
N TYR A 776 -1.34 16.96 28.80
CA TYR A 776 -1.54 18.32 29.30
C TYR A 776 -1.72 19.30 28.13
N ARG A 777 -2.77 20.13 28.18
CA ARG A 777 -3.02 21.14 27.13
C ARG A 777 -2.75 22.56 27.60
N ARG A 778 -3.34 22.96 28.73
CA ARG A 778 -3.21 24.34 29.25
C ARG A 778 -3.63 24.46 30.72
N VAL A 779 -3.27 25.59 31.31
CA VAL A 779 -3.72 26.02 32.65
C VAL A 779 -4.34 27.42 32.56
N THR A 780 -5.43 27.66 33.29
CA THR A 780 -6.12 28.96 33.35
C THR A 780 -6.44 29.35 34.80
N GLY A 781 -6.15 30.59 35.20
CA GLY A 781 -6.32 31.10 36.57
C GLY A 781 -5.10 31.90 37.07
N GLY A 782 -5.34 33.02 37.76
CA GLY A 782 -4.31 34.01 38.11
C GLY A 782 -3.33 33.55 39.20
N GLN A 783 -2.03 33.83 38.98
CA GLN A 783 -0.86 33.54 39.85
C GLN A 783 -0.17 32.16 39.72
N VAL A 784 -0.29 31.49 38.56
CA VAL A 784 0.57 30.32 38.23
C VAL A 784 1.78 30.81 37.43
N LEU A 785 3.01 30.60 37.93
CA LEU A 785 4.23 30.74 37.15
C LEU A 785 4.29 29.59 36.15
N SER A 786 4.64 29.88 34.89
CA SER A 786 4.58 28.94 33.76
C SER A 786 4.98 27.50 34.12
N PRO A 787 4.21 26.47 33.69
CA PRO A 787 4.55 25.08 34.00
C PRO A 787 5.91 24.71 33.39
N LEU A 788 6.76 24.02 34.16
CA LEU A 788 7.93 23.36 33.58
C LEU A 788 7.45 22.06 32.93
N GLY A 789 6.99 22.15 31.69
CA GLY A 789 6.54 21.00 30.90
C GLY A 789 7.70 20.05 30.60
N LYS A 790 7.92 19.05 31.46
CA LYS A 790 8.61 17.81 31.09
C LYS A 790 7.72 16.64 31.48
N GLU A 791 6.92 16.18 30.52
CA GLU A 791 6.27 14.87 30.60
C GLU A 791 7.38 13.81 30.61
N ARG A 792 7.59 13.16 31.77
CA ARG A 792 8.52 12.05 31.90
C ARG A 792 7.70 10.79 32.16
N LEU A 793 7.75 9.83 31.24
CA LEU A 793 7.22 8.48 31.44
C LEU A 793 7.98 7.82 32.61
N MET A 794 7.26 7.54 33.70
CA MET A 794 7.80 6.75 34.81
C MET A 794 7.71 5.25 34.48
N ALA A 795 8.53 4.42 35.14
CA ALA A 795 8.38 2.96 35.07
C ALA A 795 6.97 2.57 35.56
N GLY A 796 6.15 1.99 34.67
CA GLY A 796 4.73 1.71 34.92
C GLY A 796 3.73 2.49 34.06
N GLY A 797 4.19 3.35 33.14
CA GLY A 797 3.33 4.00 32.13
C GLY A 797 2.63 5.29 32.58
N GLN A 798 2.77 5.69 33.84
CA GLN A 798 2.14 6.89 34.41
C GLN A 798 2.92 8.17 34.02
N GLN A 799 2.22 9.20 33.54
CA GLN A 799 2.77 10.50 33.18
C GLN A 799 2.72 11.47 34.37
N ARG A 800 3.64 12.44 34.37
CA ARG A 800 3.81 13.42 35.45
C ARG A 800 3.83 14.84 34.89
N LEU A 801 3.01 15.72 35.47
CA LEU A 801 3.00 17.17 35.21
C LEU A 801 3.35 17.93 36.49
N LEU A 802 4.29 18.87 36.44
CA LEU A 802 4.68 19.73 37.56
C LEU A 802 4.30 21.19 37.29
N CYS A 803 3.51 21.78 38.19
CA CYS A 803 3.08 23.17 38.13
C CYS A 803 3.63 23.94 39.34
N TRP A 804 4.38 25.03 39.11
CA TRP A 804 4.84 25.92 40.18
C TRP A 804 3.75 26.94 40.51
N VAL A 805 3.48 27.10 41.80
CA VAL A 805 2.37 27.91 42.30
C VAL A 805 2.92 28.92 43.29
N GLN A 806 2.61 30.20 43.06
CA GLN A 806 3.11 31.27 43.93
C GLN A 806 2.17 31.42 45.12
N CYS A 807 2.30 30.53 46.11
CA CYS A 807 1.48 30.49 47.34
C CYS A 807 2.32 30.97 48.54
N SER A 808 2.76 32.24 48.52
CA SER A 808 3.84 32.72 49.40
C SER A 808 3.37 33.48 50.64
N GLY A 809 2.29 33.03 51.31
CA GLY A 809 1.85 33.68 52.54
C GLY A 809 1.04 32.79 53.47
N ARG A 810 1.18 33.05 54.77
CA ARG A 810 0.31 32.54 55.84
C ARG A 810 -1.18 32.74 55.51
N SER A 811 -1.97 31.66 55.54
CA SER A 811 -3.41 31.65 55.23
C SER A 811 -3.77 32.08 53.79
N SER A 812 -2.97 31.67 52.80
CA SER A 812 -3.24 31.92 51.37
C SER A 812 -3.92 30.72 50.69
N SER A 813 -4.82 30.99 49.74
CA SER A 813 -5.46 29.97 48.89
C SER A 813 -5.51 30.43 47.44
N ILE A 814 -5.22 29.49 46.54
CA ILE A 814 -5.23 29.71 45.10
C ILE A 814 -6.08 28.64 44.42
N THR A 815 -6.78 29.04 43.36
CA THR A 815 -7.61 28.15 42.54
C THR A 815 -7.28 28.37 41.07
N PHE A 816 -7.01 27.29 40.34
CA PHE A 816 -6.73 27.31 38.91
C PHE A 816 -7.37 26.09 38.23
N THR A 817 -7.53 26.15 36.92
CA THR A 817 -8.09 25.06 36.11
C THR A 817 -7.00 24.46 35.23
N VAL A 818 -6.85 23.14 35.25
CA VAL A 818 -5.96 22.39 34.38
C VAL A 818 -6.79 21.65 33.33
N THR A 819 -6.48 21.83 32.05
CA THR A 819 -7.13 21.14 30.95
C THR A 819 -6.22 20.06 30.40
N PHE A 820 -6.73 18.83 30.39
CA PHE A 820 -6.11 17.68 29.70
C PHE A 820 -6.84 17.42 28.38
N HIS A 821 -6.11 17.14 27.32
CA HIS A 821 -6.66 16.54 26.12
C HIS A 821 -6.80 15.03 26.34
N VAL A 822 -7.92 14.45 25.90
CA VAL A 822 -8.24 13.02 26.02
C VAL A 822 -8.18 12.42 24.63
N SER A 823 -7.26 11.46 24.42
CA SER A 823 -7.16 10.77 23.13
C SER A 823 -8.43 9.94 22.86
N PRO A 824 -9.00 9.99 21.64
CA PRO A 824 -10.19 9.20 21.29
C PRO A 824 -9.92 7.69 21.30
N THR A 825 -8.67 7.27 21.10
CA THR A 825 -8.23 5.88 21.12
C THR A 825 -7.68 5.44 22.47
N ALA A 826 -7.69 6.31 23.49
CA ALA A 826 -7.15 6.01 24.82
C ALA A 826 -7.72 4.73 25.43
N THR A 827 -6.92 3.99 26.20
CA THR A 827 -7.31 2.78 26.93
C THR A 827 -7.15 3.02 28.42
N LEU A 828 -8.14 3.68 29.03
CA LEU A 828 -8.08 4.16 30.42
C LEU A 828 -8.64 3.17 31.45
N GLY A 829 -9.15 2.01 31.01
CA GLY A 829 -9.90 1.07 31.86
C GLY A 829 -11.36 1.49 32.09
N ASP A 830 -11.97 1.00 33.16
CA ASP A 830 -13.33 1.31 33.64
C ASP A 830 -13.37 2.53 34.57
N LYS A 831 -12.21 2.91 35.13
CA LYS A 831 -12.03 4.07 36.00
C LYS A 831 -10.74 4.81 35.68
N LEU A 832 -10.83 6.11 35.53
CA LEU A 832 -9.70 7.01 35.43
C LEU A 832 -9.29 7.45 36.84
N LEU A 833 -8.08 7.08 37.25
CA LEU A 833 -7.47 7.57 38.49
C LEU A 833 -6.57 8.77 38.18
N LEU A 834 -6.89 9.91 38.78
CA LEU A 834 -6.06 11.10 38.78
C LEU A 834 -5.55 11.34 40.18
N VAL A 835 -4.25 11.57 40.33
CA VAL A 835 -3.64 11.88 41.63
C VAL A 835 -2.91 13.21 41.52
N ALA A 836 -3.13 14.10 42.48
CA ALA A 836 -2.39 15.35 42.58
C ALA A 836 -1.76 15.48 43.97
N ASN A 837 -0.47 15.76 43.99
CA ASN A 837 0.30 15.98 45.21
C ASN A 837 0.74 17.43 45.25
N VAL A 838 0.51 18.11 46.36
CA VAL A 838 1.12 19.40 46.64
C VAL A 838 2.36 19.19 47.51
N SER A 839 3.46 19.84 47.15
CA SER A 839 4.73 19.80 47.87
C SER A 839 5.36 21.17 47.89
N SER A 840 6.23 21.42 48.87
CA SER A 840 7.07 22.60 48.96
C SER A 840 8.53 22.21 49.16
N GLU A 841 9.41 23.21 49.07
CA GLU A 841 10.82 23.08 49.43
C GLU A 841 11.03 22.93 50.95
N ASN A 842 10.00 23.14 51.78
CA ASN A 842 10.07 23.04 53.23
C ASN A 842 10.19 21.58 53.73
N ASN A 843 10.11 20.59 52.84
CA ASN A 843 10.21 19.15 53.14
C ASN A 843 9.30 18.67 54.30
N SER A 844 8.13 19.31 54.44
CA SER A 844 7.11 18.91 55.40
C SER A 844 6.63 17.48 55.13
N PRO A 845 6.34 16.69 56.18
CA PRO A 845 5.95 15.30 56.04
C PRO A 845 4.66 15.18 55.22
N LYS A 846 4.63 14.23 54.27
CA LYS A 846 3.44 13.96 53.47
C LYS A 846 2.28 13.52 54.37
N THR A 847 1.26 14.37 54.47
CA THR A 847 0.01 14.05 55.16
C THR A 847 -1.09 13.68 54.16
N SER A 848 -2.20 13.12 54.63
CA SER A 848 -3.38 12.87 53.79
C SER A 848 -3.98 14.15 53.19
N LYS A 849 -3.67 15.33 53.72
CA LYS A 849 -4.10 16.62 53.15
C LYS A 849 -3.30 17.04 51.91
N THR A 850 -2.03 16.60 51.82
CA THR A 850 -1.10 16.97 50.73
C THR A 850 -1.30 16.18 49.44
N THR A 851 -2.12 15.11 49.47
CA THR A 851 -2.41 14.25 48.33
C THR A 851 -3.90 14.12 48.16
N PHE A 852 -4.40 14.44 46.96
CA PHE A 852 -5.79 14.23 46.60
C PHE A 852 -5.86 13.27 45.41
N GLN A 853 -6.81 12.34 45.47
CA GLN A 853 -7.08 11.41 44.38
C GLN A 853 -8.54 11.51 43.95
N LEU A 854 -8.76 11.47 42.65
CA LEU A 854 -10.08 11.48 42.05
C LEU A 854 -10.21 10.27 41.13
N GLU A 855 -11.24 9.46 41.39
CA GLU A 855 -11.67 8.40 40.49
C GLU A 855 -12.85 8.90 39.66
N LEU A 856 -12.73 8.83 38.34
CA LEU A 856 -13.81 9.17 37.41
C LEU A 856 -14.21 7.91 36.62
N PRO A 857 -15.49 7.50 36.62
CA PRO A 857 -15.95 6.39 35.79
C PRO A 857 -15.68 6.66 34.31
N VAL A 858 -15.21 5.64 33.58
CA VAL A 858 -14.88 5.72 32.15
C VAL A 858 -15.80 4.80 31.36
N LYS A 859 -16.31 5.31 30.25
CA LYS A 859 -16.99 4.54 29.21
C LYS A 859 -16.40 4.85 27.84
N TYR A 860 -16.56 3.92 26.92
CA TYR A 860 -16.08 4.06 25.55
C TYR A 860 -17.24 4.34 24.61
N ALA A 861 -17.13 5.42 23.84
CA ALA A 861 -18.09 5.76 22.82
C ALA A 861 -17.97 4.78 21.64
N VAL A 862 -19.11 4.26 21.20
CA VAL A 862 -19.22 3.38 20.03
C VAL A 862 -20.33 3.85 19.11
N TYR A 863 -20.25 3.47 17.84
CA TYR A 863 -21.27 3.79 16.85
C TYR A 863 -21.63 2.57 16.00
N THR A 864 -22.56 1.77 16.49
CA THR A 864 -23.08 0.62 15.76
C THR A 864 -24.45 0.91 15.18
N VAL A 865 -24.69 0.41 13.98
CA VAL A 865 -25.93 0.61 13.21
C VAL A 865 -26.41 -0.74 12.70
N ILE A 866 -27.70 -1.03 12.90
CA ILE A 866 -28.40 -2.13 12.23
C ILE A 866 -29.45 -1.56 11.27
N SER A 867 -29.51 -2.11 10.06
CA SER A 867 -30.48 -1.74 9.03
C SER A 867 -31.12 -2.97 8.38
N SER A 868 -32.36 -2.81 7.92
CA SER A 868 -33.03 -3.82 7.07
C SER A 868 -32.47 -3.72 5.65
N HIS A 869 -32.01 -4.83 5.11
CA HIS A 869 -31.47 -4.88 3.76
C HIS A 869 -32.60 -4.86 2.72
N GLU A 870 -32.38 -4.20 1.58
CA GLU A 870 -33.39 -3.98 0.54
C GLU A 870 -33.95 -5.28 -0.05
N GLN A 871 -33.10 -6.32 -0.16
CA GLN A 871 -33.47 -7.64 -0.67
C GLN A 871 -34.36 -8.48 0.27
N SER A 872 -34.84 -7.93 1.39
CA SER A 872 -35.79 -8.63 2.25
C SER A 872 -37.17 -8.75 1.59
N THR A 873 -37.85 -9.88 1.75
CA THR A 873 -39.20 -10.13 1.21
C THR A 873 -40.21 -9.14 1.81
N LYS A 874 -40.75 -8.23 0.98
CA LYS A 874 -41.71 -7.20 1.42
C LYS A 874 -43.17 -7.63 1.36
N TYR A 875 -43.53 -8.46 0.38
CA TYR A 875 -44.90 -8.95 0.20
C TYR A 875 -44.91 -10.41 -0.26
N LEU A 876 -45.94 -11.14 0.15
CA LEU A 876 -46.24 -12.48 -0.34
C LEU A 876 -47.73 -12.57 -0.70
N ASN A 877 -47.99 -12.91 -1.96
CA ASN A 877 -49.34 -13.02 -2.50
C ASN A 877 -49.79 -14.48 -2.56
N PHE A 878 -50.98 -14.77 -2.05
CA PHE A 878 -51.55 -16.12 -2.05
C PHE A 878 -52.97 -16.13 -2.65
N SER A 879 -53.28 -17.18 -3.44
CA SER A 879 -54.63 -17.41 -3.96
C SER A 879 -55.46 -18.20 -2.94
N ALA A 880 -56.78 -18.03 -2.96
CA ALA A 880 -57.69 -18.80 -2.10
C ALA A 880 -57.64 -20.33 -2.31
N SER A 881 -57.07 -20.79 -3.43
CA SER A 881 -56.86 -22.21 -3.75
C SER A 881 -55.56 -22.81 -3.19
N GLN A 882 -54.70 -21.99 -2.57
CA GLN A 882 -53.38 -22.38 -2.05
C GLN A 882 -53.34 -22.45 -0.51
N GLU A 883 -54.47 -22.67 0.17
CA GLU A 883 -54.55 -22.68 1.65
C GLU A 883 -53.64 -23.72 2.34
N GLU A 884 -53.08 -24.71 1.62
CA GLU A 884 -52.13 -25.72 2.13
C GLU A 884 -50.64 -25.51 1.74
N GLY A 885 -50.29 -24.45 1.00
CA GLY A 885 -48.91 -24.21 0.52
C GLY A 885 -48.09 -23.25 1.40
N SER A 886 -46.83 -23.57 1.69
CA SER A 886 -45.85 -22.62 2.23
C SER A 886 -45.04 -21.95 1.10
N ARG A 887 -44.62 -20.70 1.31
CA ARG A 887 -43.66 -20.00 0.44
C ARG A 887 -42.50 -19.50 1.27
N GLU A 888 -41.31 -19.55 0.69
CA GLU A 888 -40.09 -19.07 1.33
C GLU A 888 -40.12 -17.54 1.46
N ALA A 889 -39.74 -17.02 2.62
CA ALA A 889 -39.59 -15.60 2.90
C ALA A 889 -38.23 -15.37 3.55
N GLN A 890 -37.54 -14.30 3.15
CA GLN A 890 -36.21 -13.98 3.66
C GLN A 890 -36.19 -12.56 4.23
N HIS A 891 -35.77 -12.42 5.48
CA HIS A 891 -35.46 -11.11 6.08
C HIS A 891 -33.95 -11.00 6.29
N ARG A 892 -33.35 -9.93 5.77
CA ARG A 892 -31.91 -9.70 5.82
C ARG A 892 -31.62 -8.43 6.60
N TYR A 893 -30.69 -8.51 7.54
CA TYR A 893 -30.21 -7.40 8.35
C TYR A 893 -28.73 -7.17 8.10
N GLN A 894 -28.33 -5.91 7.99
CA GLN A 894 -26.93 -5.50 7.90
C GLN A 894 -26.54 -4.78 9.19
N VAL A 895 -25.41 -5.18 9.77
CA VAL A 895 -24.85 -4.56 10.97
C VAL A 895 -23.51 -3.96 10.61
N ASN A 896 -23.36 -2.65 10.84
CA ASN A 896 -22.14 -1.91 10.56
C ASN A 896 -21.65 -1.25 11.85
N ASN A 897 -20.34 -1.33 12.11
CA ASN A 897 -19.68 -0.51 13.12
C ASN A 897 -19.05 0.70 12.43
N LEU A 898 -19.66 1.86 12.59
CA LEU A 898 -19.20 3.14 12.05
C LEU A 898 -18.32 3.90 13.06
N GLY A 899 -18.06 3.31 14.23
CA GLY A 899 -17.19 3.88 15.26
C GLY A 899 -15.72 3.50 15.05
N GLN A 900 -14.83 4.27 15.65
CA GLN A 900 -13.36 4.02 15.61
C GLN A 900 -12.90 2.87 16.52
N ARG A 901 -13.81 2.22 17.25
CA ARG A 901 -13.48 1.21 18.26
C ARG A 901 -14.22 -0.10 17.99
N GLU A 902 -13.47 -1.19 17.98
CA GLU A 902 -14.02 -2.53 17.90
C GLU A 902 -14.67 -2.94 19.23
N LEU A 903 -15.79 -3.65 19.17
CA LEU A 903 -16.49 -4.16 20.34
C LEU A 903 -17.20 -5.49 20.04
N PRO A 904 -17.33 -6.38 21.05
CA PRO A 904 -18.20 -7.54 20.95
C PRO A 904 -19.67 -7.10 21.04
N VAL A 905 -20.48 -7.49 20.04
CA VAL A 905 -21.92 -7.24 19.98
C VAL A 905 -22.69 -8.57 19.93
N SER A 906 -23.87 -8.57 20.54
CA SER A 906 -24.90 -9.60 20.39
C SER A 906 -26.04 -9.03 19.54
N ILE A 907 -26.58 -9.82 18.63
CA ILE A 907 -27.67 -9.41 17.75
C ILE A 907 -28.89 -10.26 18.10
N ASP A 908 -29.88 -9.64 18.71
CA ASP A 908 -31.12 -10.29 19.12
C ASP A 908 -32.17 -10.12 18.01
N ILE A 909 -32.52 -11.21 17.35
CA ILE A 909 -33.56 -11.22 16.31
C ILE A 909 -34.85 -11.76 16.93
N SER A 910 -35.95 -11.02 16.79
CA SER A 910 -37.29 -11.41 17.22
C SER A 910 -38.16 -11.63 15.98
N VAL A 911 -38.56 -12.89 15.77
CA VAL A 911 -39.43 -13.28 14.65
C VAL A 911 -40.74 -13.86 15.21
N PRO A 912 -41.91 -13.47 14.68
CA PRO A 912 -43.20 -14.01 15.11
C PRO A 912 -43.44 -15.40 14.50
N MET A 913 -43.43 -16.44 15.33
CA MET A 913 -43.59 -17.84 14.89
C MET A 913 -45.04 -18.27 14.72
N GLU A 914 -45.95 -17.76 15.55
CA GLU A 914 -47.33 -18.19 15.61
C GLU A 914 -48.28 -17.00 15.77
N LEU A 915 -49.44 -17.08 15.12
CA LEU A 915 -50.53 -16.12 15.26
C LEU A 915 -51.83 -16.91 15.48
N ASN A 916 -52.46 -16.73 16.66
CA ASN A 916 -53.70 -17.44 17.04
C ASN A 916 -53.60 -18.97 16.88
N GLN A 917 -52.51 -19.59 17.34
CA GLN A 917 -52.23 -21.03 17.23
C GLN A 917 -52.01 -21.56 15.80
N VAL A 918 -51.82 -20.66 14.83
CA VAL A 918 -51.43 -21.00 13.45
C VAL A 918 -49.98 -20.56 13.21
N ALA A 919 -49.16 -21.48 12.72
CA ALA A 919 -47.76 -21.20 12.40
C ALA A 919 -47.63 -20.19 11.24
N VAL A 920 -46.87 -19.12 11.46
CA VAL A 920 -46.61 -18.03 10.50
C VAL A 920 -45.27 -18.24 9.78
N TRP A 921 -44.22 -18.60 10.54
CA TRP A 921 -42.93 -19.05 9.99
C TRP A 921 -42.72 -20.52 10.38
N LYS A 922 -42.28 -21.34 9.41
CA LYS A 922 -41.91 -22.75 9.59
C LYS A 922 -40.47 -22.92 9.13
N ASP A 923 -39.72 -23.83 9.77
CA ASP A 923 -38.38 -24.26 9.34
C ASP A 923 -37.36 -23.12 9.14
N ILE A 924 -37.07 -22.37 10.22
CA ILE A 924 -36.12 -21.25 10.17
C ILE A 924 -34.69 -21.75 10.08
N GLU A 925 -34.04 -21.44 8.97
CA GLU A 925 -32.59 -21.53 8.84
C GLU A 925 -31.94 -20.16 9.06
N VAL A 926 -31.10 -20.06 10.08
CA VAL A 926 -30.29 -18.86 10.35
C VAL A 926 -28.88 -19.11 9.82
N LEU A 927 -28.50 -18.37 8.78
CA LEU A 927 -27.12 -18.35 8.28
C LEU A 927 -26.31 -17.34 9.11
N ASN A 928 -25.38 -17.87 9.92
CA ASN A 928 -24.51 -17.22 10.94
C ASN A 928 -25.21 -16.87 12.28
N PRO A 929 -24.68 -17.33 13.46
CA PRO A 929 -25.43 -17.44 14.73
C PRO A 929 -25.54 -16.08 15.45
N GLN A 930 -26.52 -15.77 16.32
CA GLN A 930 -26.78 -16.39 17.63
C GLN A 930 -28.24 -16.14 18.15
N VAL A 931 -28.81 -17.17 18.78
CA VAL A 931 -29.94 -17.31 19.75
C VAL A 931 -31.18 -16.38 19.64
N LEU A 932 -32.36 -16.99 19.46
CA LEU A 932 -33.69 -16.34 19.48
C LEU A 932 -34.39 -16.49 20.85
N ARG A 933 -35.07 -15.44 21.35
CA ARG A 933 -36.11 -15.53 22.40
C ARG A 933 -37.46 -15.05 21.87
N SER A 934 -38.51 -15.85 22.08
CA SER A 934 -39.85 -15.59 21.56
C SER A 934 -40.75 -14.87 22.57
N GLN A 935 -41.53 -13.88 22.12
CA GLN A 935 -42.68 -13.35 22.86
C GLN A 935 -43.84 -13.04 21.89
N VAL A 936 -45.07 -13.27 22.34
CA VAL A 936 -46.30 -13.29 21.52
C VAL A 936 -47.04 -11.95 21.61
N CYS A 937 -47.46 -11.39 20.47
CA CYS A 937 -48.42 -10.27 20.40
C CYS A 937 -49.60 -10.62 19.50
N ASN A 938 -50.80 -10.20 19.91
CA ASN A 938 -52.07 -10.49 19.24
C ASN A 938 -52.72 -9.20 18.72
N SER A 939 -53.14 -9.16 17.45
CA SER A 939 -54.13 -8.19 16.97
C SER A 939 -54.88 -8.71 15.74
N LYS A 940 -56.14 -8.28 15.58
CA LYS A 940 -57.06 -8.69 14.48
C LYS A 940 -57.07 -7.64 13.37
N SER A 941 -56.75 -8.03 12.13
CA SER A 941 -57.15 -7.28 10.94
C SER A 941 -57.14 -8.16 9.68
N ARG A 942 -57.82 -7.74 8.61
CA ARG A 942 -57.92 -8.44 7.30
C ARG A 942 -56.63 -8.40 6.47
N LYS A 943 -55.61 -7.65 6.91
CA LYS A 943 -54.22 -7.71 6.40
C LYS A 943 -53.34 -8.22 7.52
N VAL A 944 -52.55 -9.27 7.27
CA VAL A 944 -51.60 -9.77 8.27
C VAL A 944 -50.25 -9.12 7.99
N LEU A 945 -49.85 -8.22 8.89
CA LEU A 945 -48.52 -7.61 8.89
C LEU A 945 -47.62 -8.42 9.82
N VAL A 946 -46.58 -9.01 9.25
CA VAL A 946 -45.59 -9.79 9.99
C VAL A 946 -44.34 -8.91 10.15
N VAL A 947 -44.05 -8.49 11.37
CA VAL A 947 -42.89 -7.64 11.67
C VAL A 947 -41.84 -8.47 12.39
N SER A 948 -40.65 -8.57 11.79
CA SER A 948 -39.47 -9.04 12.52
C SER A 948 -38.63 -7.85 12.97
N VAL A 949 -38.01 -7.96 14.13
CA VAL A 949 -37.21 -6.90 14.75
C VAL A 949 -35.83 -7.46 15.05
N ALA A 950 -34.78 -6.71 14.71
CA ALA A 950 -33.43 -7.03 15.10
C ALA A 950 -32.86 -5.88 15.95
N GLU A 951 -32.23 -6.23 17.07
CA GLU A 951 -31.66 -5.27 18.03
C GLU A 951 -30.20 -5.62 18.36
N ILE A 952 -29.33 -4.62 18.39
CA ILE A 952 -27.94 -4.77 18.81
C ILE A 952 -27.86 -4.58 20.33
N THR A 953 -27.31 -5.57 21.03
CA THR A 953 -27.00 -5.51 22.45
C THR A 953 -25.49 -5.61 22.69
N PHE A 954 -24.98 -4.84 23.64
CA PHE A 954 -23.58 -4.85 24.06
C PHE A 954 -23.46 -4.46 25.53
N ASN A 955 -22.28 -4.69 26.12
CA ASN A 955 -22.05 -4.39 27.54
C ASN A 955 -22.10 -2.87 27.82
N ARG A 956 -23.27 -2.38 28.26
CA ARG A 956 -23.52 -0.96 28.60
C ARG A 956 -22.75 -0.46 29.84
N LEU A 957 -22.08 -1.35 30.58
CA LEU A 957 -21.18 -0.94 31.67
C LEU A 957 -19.86 -0.36 31.12
N VAL A 958 -19.38 -0.90 29.99
CA VAL A 958 -18.09 -0.52 29.38
C VAL A 958 -18.30 0.43 28.20
N TYR A 959 -19.27 0.14 27.35
CA TYR A 959 -19.54 0.89 26.12
C TYR A 959 -20.81 1.72 26.25
N SER A 960 -20.88 2.80 25.48
CA SER A 960 -22.11 3.56 25.32
C SER A 960 -22.19 4.08 23.89
N GLN A 961 -23.39 3.95 23.30
CA GLN A 961 -23.69 4.52 22.00
C GLN A 961 -23.52 6.05 22.06
N LEU A 962 -23.07 6.66 20.97
CA LEU A 962 -23.00 8.12 20.87
C LEU A 962 -24.39 8.76 21.14
N PRO A 963 -24.45 9.89 21.88
CA PRO A 963 -25.71 10.56 22.19
C PRO A 963 -26.53 10.87 20.93
N GLY A 964 -27.82 10.54 20.95
CA GLY A 964 -28.73 10.76 19.81
C GLY A 964 -28.73 9.64 18.75
N GLN A 965 -27.87 8.63 18.87
CA GLN A 965 -27.76 7.52 17.91
C GLN A 965 -28.39 6.20 18.42
N GLU A 966 -29.17 6.23 19.51
CA GLU A 966 -29.76 5.01 20.09
C GLU A 966 -30.81 4.36 19.19
N THR A 967 -31.46 5.14 18.31
CA THR A 967 -32.46 4.63 17.35
C THR A 967 -31.86 3.68 16.31
N PHE A 968 -30.55 3.76 16.05
CA PHE A 968 -29.84 2.92 15.09
C PHE A 968 -29.46 1.55 15.63
N LEU A 969 -29.75 1.27 16.90
CA LEU A 969 -29.53 -0.04 17.52
C LEU A 969 -30.67 -1.02 17.21
N ARG A 970 -31.76 -0.57 16.58
CA ARG A 970 -32.94 -1.38 16.29
C ARG A 970 -33.41 -1.18 14.86
N ALA A 971 -33.58 -2.28 14.14
CA ALA A 971 -34.17 -2.30 12.80
C ALA A 971 -35.42 -3.19 12.79
N GLN A 972 -36.38 -2.85 11.93
CA GLN A 972 -37.57 -3.67 11.70
C GLN A 972 -37.77 -3.93 10.21
N THR A 973 -38.22 -5.14 9.90
CA THR A 973 -38.61 -5.55 8.54
C THR A 973 -40.05 -6.03 8.56
N GLU A 974 -40.86 -5.45 7.68
CA GLU A 974 -42.28 -5.73 7.54
C GLU A 974 -42.54 -6.59 6.30
N LEU A 975 -43.32 -7.66 6.49
CA LEU A 975 -43.85 -8.52 5.45
C LEU A 975 -45.38 -8.38 5.42
N VAL A 976 -45.93 -8.03 4.26
CA VAL A 976 -47.37 -7.92 4.04
C VAL A 976 -47.89 -9.19 3.36
N LEU A 977 -48.83 -9.86 3.99
CA LEU A 977 -49.54 -11.01 3.42
C LEU A 977 -50.88 -10.55 2.82
N GLU A 978 -51.02 -10.63 1.48
CA GLU A 978 -52.26 -10.26 0.78
C GLU A 978 -52.90 -11.47 0.07
N LYS A 979 -54.18 -11.73 0.40
CA LYS A 979 -55.03 -12.72 -0.28
C LYS A 979 -55.61 -12.08 -1.54
N TYR A 980 -55.35 -12.67 -2.71
CA TYR A 980 -55.97 -12.24 -3.96
C TYR A 980 -56.94 -13.31 -4.48
N GLU A 981 -58.11 -12.88 -4.95
CA GLU A 981 -59.11 -13.76 -5.54
C GLU A 981 -58.84 -13.91 -7.04
N VAL A 982 -58.63 -15.15 -7.50
CA VAL A 982 -58.46 -15.46 -8.92
C VAL A 982 -59.84 -15.46 -9.57
N TYR A 983 -60.13 -14.46 -10.40
CA TYR A 983 -61.36 -14.43 -11.20
C TYR A 983 -61.29 -15.51 -12.29
N ASN A 984 -62.22 -16.47 -12.29
CA ASN A 984 -62.30 -17.52 -13.31
C ASN A 984 -63.24 -17.08 -14.45
N PRO A 985 -62.72 -16.73 -15.64
CA PRO A 985 -63.54 -16.26 -16.77
C PRO A 985 -64.28 -17.39 -17.51
N ILE A 986 -64.02 -18.67 -17.20
CA ILE A 986 -64.58 -19.83 -17.93
C ILE A 986 -66.12 -19.80 -17.99
N PRO A 987 -66.88 -19.54 -16.91
CA PRO A 987 -68.35 -19.47 -16.97
C PRO A 987 -68.85 -18.35 -17.90
N LEU A 988 -68.12 -17.23 -17.96
CA LEU A 988 -68.45 -16.09 -18.82
C LEU A 988 -68.20 -16.43 -20.29
N VAL A 989 -67.06 -17.06 -20.61
CA VAL A 989 -66.70 -17.48 -21.98
C VAL A 989 -67.66 -18.55 -22.50
N VAL A 990 -68.01 -19.54 -21.66
CA VAL A 990 -68.99 -20.58 -22.01
C VAL A 990 -70.37 -19.96 -22.22
N GLY A 991 -70.80 -19.05 -21.35
CA GLY A 991 -72.07 -18.34 -21.48
C GLY A 991 -72.15 -17.50 -22.77
N SER A 992 -71.10 -16.73 -23.08
CA SER A 992 -71.04 -15.92 -24.30
C SER A 992 -71.02 -16.76 -25.57
N SER A 993 -70.31 -17.91 -25.56
CA SER A 993 -70.23 -18.81 -26.71
C SER A 993 -71.58 -19.48 -27.02
N VAL A 994 -72.28 -19.96 -25.99
CA VAL A 994 -73.63 -20.54 -26.14
C VAL A 994 -74.65 -19.49 -26.58
N GLY A 995 -74.59 -18.29 -25.99
CA GLY A 995 -75.45 -17.16 -26.40
C GLY A 995 -75.23 -16.73 -27.85
N GLY A 996 -73.97 -16.67 -28.29
CA GLY A 996 -73.60 -16.34 -29.68
C GLY A 996 -74.12 -17.36 -30.69
N LEU A 997 -74.01 -18.66 -30.39
CA LEU A 997 -74.53 -19.73 -31.26
C LEU A 997 -76.07 -19.69 -31.37
N LEU A 998 -76.77 -19.44 -30.26
CA LEU A 998 -78.23 -19.29 -30.27
C LEU A 998 -78.67 -18.06 -31.09
N LEU A 999 -77.97 -16.95 -30.96
CA LEU A 999 -78.25 -15.74 -31.75
C LEU A 999 -78.01 -15.98 -33.24
N LEU A 1000 -76.94 -16.67 -33.61
CA LEU A 1000 -76.63 -17.02 -34.99
C LEU A 1000 -77.71 -17.93 -35.60
N ALA A 1001 -78.17 -18.95 -34.86
CA ALA A 1001 -79.27 -19.82 -35.28
C ALA A 1001 -80.57 -19.04 -35.50
N LEU A 1002 -80.85 -18.05 -34.66
CA LEU A 1002 -82.03 -17.21 -34.76
C LEU A 1002 -81.97 -16.26 -35.97
N ILE A 1003 -80.81 -15.64 -36.22
CA ILE A 1003 -80.57 -14.78 -37.40
C ILE A 1003 -80.67 -15.59 -38.69
N THR A 1004 -80.05 -16.77 -38.75
CA THR A 1004 -80.11 -17.66 -39.93
C THR A 1004 -81.54 -18.12 -40.24
N ALA A 1005 -82.32 -18.47 -39.21
CA ALA A 1005 -83.75 -18.78 -39.39
C ALA A 1005 -84.55 -17.57 -39.92
N LEU A 1006 -84.25 -16.37 -39.43
CA LEU A 1006 -84.89 -15.12 -39.89
C LEU A 1006 -84.53 -14.81 -41.36
N LEU A 1007 -83.25 -14.91 -41.73
CA LEU A 1007 -82.78 -14.71 -43.11
C LEU A 1007 -83.37 -15.74 -44.09
N TYR A 1008 -83.55 -16.99 -43.65
CA TYR A 1008 -84.22 -18.02 -44.44
C TYR A 1008 -85.72 -17.69 -44.65
N LYS A 1009 -86.42 -17.25 -43.60
CA LYS A 1009 -87.85 -16.93 -43.64
C LYS A 1009 -88.15 -15.64 -44.43
N VAL A 1010 -87.21 -14.70 -44.50
CA VAL A 1010 -87.31 -13.45 -45.29
C VAL A 1010 -86.89 -13.66 -46.76
N GLY A 1011 -86.50 -14.87 -47.16
CA GLY A 1011 -86.23 -15.20 -48.56
C GLY A 1011 -84.95 -14.59 -49.12
N PHE A 1012 -84.04 -14.16 -48.26
CA PHE A 1012 -82.77 -13.50 -48.63
C PHE A 1012 -81.91 -14.37 -49.57
N PHE A 1013 -81.91 -15.69 -49.38
CA PHE A 1013 -81.11 -16.63 -50.19
C PHE A 1013 -81.72 -16.99 -51.57
N LYS A 1014 -82.90 -16.47 -51.93
CA LYS A 1014 -83.57 -16.80 -53.21
C LYS A 1014 -83.34 -15.82 -54.36
N ARG A 1015 -82.58 -14.73 -54.19
CA ARG A 1015 -82.55 -13.63 -55.18
C ARG A 1015 -81.30 -13.51 -56.05
N GLN A 1016 -80.23 -14.28 -55.82
CA GLN A 1016 -79.00 -14.16 -56.64
C GLN A 1016 -78.54 -15.42 -57.39
N TYR A 1017 -79.25 -16.55 -57.27
CA TYR A 1017 -78.86 -17.79 -57.97
C TYR A 1017 -79.32 -17.88 -59.43
N ARG A 1018 -80.04 -16.88 -59.96
CA ARG A 1018 -80.64 -16.93 -61.31
C ARG A 1018 -79.83 -16.25 -62.41
N GLU A 1019 -78.83 -15.43 -62.08
CA GLU A 1019 -77.99 -14.74 -63.09
C GLU A 1019 -76.63 -15.40 -63.34
N MET A 1020 -76.23 -16.39 -62.53
CA MET A 1020 -74.90 -17.03 -62.66
C MET A 1020 -74.87 -18.40 -63.36
N MET A 1021 -76.00 -18.91 -63.88
CA MET A 1021 -76.10 -20.27 -64.43
C MET A 1021 -76.24 -20.39 -65.97
N GLU A 1022 -76.16 -19.29 -66.75
CA GLU A 1022 -76.25 -19.33 -68.23
C GLU A 1022 -74.93 -19.03 -68.98
N GLY A 1023 -73.81 -18.87 -68.27
CA GLY A 1023 -72.50 -18.61 -68.88
C GLY A 1023 -71.52 -19.77 -68.73
N ALA A 1024 -71.23 -20.45 -69.84
CA ALA A 1024 -69.98 -21.16 -70.09
C ALA A 1024 -69.70 -22.46 -69.33
N ASN A 1025 -70.34 -23.54 -69.82
CA ASN A 1025 -69.74 -24.86 -69.86
C ASN A 1025 -68.52 -24.84 -70.80
N LYS A 1026 -67.31 -24.65 -70.26
CA LYS A 1026 -66.03 -25.05 -70.88
C LYS A 1026 -65.02 -25.36 -69.75
N GLN A 1027 -64.76 -26.65 -69.60
CA GLN A 1027 -63.78 -27.25 -68.68
C GLN A 1027 -62.33 -27.00 -69.13
N THR A 1028 -61.43 -27.22 -68.16
CA THR A 1028 -59.96 -27.50 -68.20
C THR A 1028 -58.96 -26.33 -68.05
N VAL A 1029 -58.35 -26.25 -66.83
CA VAL A 1029 -56.89 -26.34 -66.43
C VAL A 1029 -55.84 -25.60 -67.31
N PRO A 1030 -54.63 -25.11 -66.86
CA PRO A 1030 -53.97 -24.92 -65.53
C PRO A 1030 -53.31 -23.50 -65.29
N GLU A 1031 -52.59 -23.39 -64.15
CA GLU A 1031 -51.23 -22.79 -63.96
C GLU A 1031 -50.92 -21.28 -63.76
N ASN A 1032 -49.89 -21.10 -62.91
CA ASN A 1032 -48.89 -20.02 -62.77
C ASN A 1032 -49.24 -18.73 -62.01
N GLU A 1033 -48.58 -18.42 -60.90
CA GLU A 1033 -47.14 -18.08 -60.65
C GLU A 1033 -46.84 -16.58 -60.78
N THR A 1034 -46.20 -16.06 -59.74
CA THR A 1034 -45.26 -14.90 -59.68
C THR A 1034 -45.79 -13.51 -60.02
N GLY A 1035 -45.39 -12.43 -59.34
CA GLY A 1035 -44.45 -12.27 -58.23
C GLY A 1035 -44.35 -10.78 -57.85
N ASP A 1036 -44.00 -10.55 -56.58
CA ASP A 1036 -43.23 -9.42 -56.04
C ASP A 1036 -43.76 -7.95 -56.24
N PRO A 1037 -43.25 -6.94 -55.50
CA PRO A 1037 -42.30 -6.98 -54.38
C PRO A 1037 -42.61 -6.00 -53.21
N GLN A 1038 -41.71 -5.98 -52.22
CA GLN A 1038 -41.35 -4.86 -51.31
C GLN A 1038 -42.41 -4.38 -50.28
N VAL A 1039 -42.12 -3.87 -49.08
CA VAL A 1039 -40.92 -3.63 -48.24
C VAL A 1039 -41.43 -3.31 -46.82
N ALA A 1040 -40.65 -3.71 -45.81
CA ALA A 1040 -40.54 -3.27 -44.42
C ALA A 1040 -41.62 -2.37 -43.75
N GLN A 1041 -42.05 -2.80 -42.57
CA GLN A 1041 -41.67 -2.15 -41.30
C GLN A 1041 -41.69 -3.16 -40.15
#